data_AF-A0A9R1MX03-F1
#
_entry.id   AF-A0A9R1MX03-F1
#
_cell.length_a   1.000
_cell.length_b   1.000
_cell.length_c   1.000
_cell.angle_alpha   90.00
_cell.angle_beta   90.00
_cell.angle_gamma   90.00
#
_symmetry.space_group_name_H-M   'P 1'
#
loop_
_entity.id
_entity.type
_entity.pdbx_description
1 polymer ?
#
loop_
_entity_poly.entity_id
_entity_poly.type
_entity_poly.pdbx_seq_one_letter_code
_entity_poly.pdbx_strand_id
1 'polypeptide(L)'
;MEEVAGMYFDELVDRRFIQPVSINFNNEVVSCTVHDVVHDLIAHQCAEENYVVVVDHNRKNLALSHKVRRLSLQLGDAKYAKIPPNIIKSQVQSLGYFGVSECMPCIAEFKLVRVLNLLLSGHHNGDQDLSLDLSRVSELFHLRYLKIVCDVCVKLPNRMRGLQCLETLDVMDTPRGTYVPWDIIYLTRLLHLSLPPHTNLLDWSVGDDLSLCKPNHLQDLCISTPPSSEYDHLYRNMDALDYLMHEHDSLKTVKLVAHGSSASYGDTSKARVLWILDKQPHHLQRFEVSPRSPVIFCKMYKWEEQLGNLCILKIAVDGLSVNDVDILGGLPALTALSLYVEKSPNVKIIFGKAAGFTALKYLKLRFMSGIAWLKFEAGAMPNLWKLRLVFNSIPRMDQRLELFSKSDQWKQYRHGTALISIEHMPRLREVSAKFGDAAADLEYVSRIGVVSNHPGNPIIDVQLVDSGSHGDKRISSRSLESISCPLHAPGAGAGGEVSWSNMIGVIGRDLFMYCLHRLSRWEYGAIASLNRDFNSVVRNGDIYRLRRKNGVAEHWLYLSCGNYPPEWDAYDPSTGRWIQVPKMPPAESEFIWESVAVGTELLVFVDGRAALRYSILTNSWTWLADAMNTPRYLFGSASAGEKAYVAGGKDSSRNNVLRSAEMYDSETHTWTPLPSMNRARYKCSGAFMDGKFYVIGGLSSSHEVLTCGEEYDLERRSWRLIDNMSQGLNLQEWGAPLLLAVVKNELYGADYSENNELKKYDKLDNKWATLGKLPVQSKNNLGSDIRFRACGDRMIVIGPPNKSIDEEVVELHSWTPDGQPPVWNLFATRPYGGLGILCAVMGC
;
A
#
# COMPACT_ATOMS: atom_id res chain seq x y z
N MET A 1 -8.43 -23.52 -13.03
CA MET A 1 -8.47 -22.98 -11.64
C MET A 1 -7.30 -22.03 -11.43
N GLU A 2 -6.09 -22.36 -11.92
CA GLU A 2 -4.93 -21.45 -11.91
C GLU A 2 -5.12 -20.18 -12.74
N GLU A 3 -5.67 -20.25 -13.96
CA GLU A 3 -5.94 -19.02 -14.75
C GLU A 3 -6.95 -18.09 -14.05
N VAL A 4 -8.01 -18.65 -13.47
CA VAL A 4 -9.02 -17.88 -12.73
C VAL A 4 -8.42 -17.28 -11.44
N ALA A 5 -7.59 -18.05 -10.72
CA ALA A 5 -6.87 -17.56 -9.55
C ALA A 5 -5.85 -16.48 -9.92
N GLY A 6 -5.19 -16.62 -11.07
CA GLY A 6 -4.30 -15.62 -11.67
C GLY A 6 -5.04 -14.32 -11.97
N MET A 7 -6.20 -14.38 -12.61
CA MET A 7 -7.03 -13.19 -12.86
C MET A 7 -7.44 -12.47 -11.57
N TYR A 8 -7.87 -13.21 -10.53
CA TYR A 8 -8.21 -12.59 -9.25
C TYR A 8 -6.98 -12.04 -8.53
N PHE A 9 -5.85 -12.71 -8.63
CA PHE A 9 -4.59 -12.23 -8.07
C PHE A 9 -4.13 -10.94 -8.75
N ASP A 10 -4.18 -10.89 -10.07
CA ASP A 10 -3.87 -9.70 -10.86
C ASP A 10 -4.84 -8.56 -10.52
N GLU A 11 -6.13 -8.85 -10.34
CA GLU A 11 -7.12 -7.86 -9.89
C GLU A 11 -6.82 -7.31 -8.48
N LEU A 12 -6.36 -8.17 -7.55
CA LEU A 12 -5.93 -7.73 -6.21
C LEU A 12 -4.68 -6.83 -6.27
N VAL A 13 -3.76 -7.11 -7.21
CA VAL A 13 -2.57 -6.29 -7.48
C VAL A 13 -2.96 -4.96 -8.13
N ASP A 14 -3.81 -4.98 -9.16
CA ASP A 14 -4.27 -3.79 -9.89
C ASP A 14 -5.07 -2.83 -9.01
N ARG A 15 -5.90 -3.37 -8.11
CA ARG A 15 -6.64 -2.61 -7.09
C ARG A 15 -5.77 -2.21 -5.90
N ARG A 16 -4.49 -2.60 -5.87
CA ARG A 16 -3.48 -2.32 -4.84
C ARG A 16 -3.83 -2.84 -3.44
N PHE A 17 -4.66 -3.87 -3.34
CA PHE A 17 -4.95 -4.54 -2.08
C PHE A 17 -3.78 -5.41 -1.61
N ILE A 18 -3.07 -5.99 -2.56
CA ILE A 18 -1.79 -6.65 -2.34
C ILE A 18 -0.73 -5.99 -3.23
N GLN A 19 0.46 -5.76 -2.69
CA GLN A 19 1.56 -5.14 -3.40
C GLN A 19 2.63 -6.18 -3.72
N PRO A 20 3.01 -6.34 -4.99
CA PRO A 20 4.16 -7.16 -5.37
C PRO A 20 5.44 -6.65 -4.67
N VAL A 21 6.02 -7.46 -3.79
CA VAL A 21 7.32 -7.17 -3.15
C VAL A 21 8.47 -7.71 -3.99
N SER A 22 8.26 -8.90 -4.56
CA SER A 22 9.23 -9.54 -5.44
C SER A 22 8.51 -9.93 -6.71
N ILE A 23 8.93 -9.38 -7.83
CA ILE A 23 8.50 -9.79 -9.16
C ILE A 23 9.68 -10.55 -9.76
N ASN A 24 9.43 -11.78 -10.22
CA ASN A 24 10.46 -12.56 -10.90
C ASN A 24 10.78 -11.96 -12.27
N PHE A 25 11.77 -12.56 -12.89
CA PHE A 25 12.38 -12.09 -14.13
C PHE A 25 11.45 -12.18 -15.36
N ASN A 26 10.30 -12.85 -15.24
CA ASN A 26 9.26 -12.95 -16.26
C ASN A 26 8.10 -11.96 -16.06
N ASN A 27 8.24 -11.02 -15.12
CA ASN A 27 7.19 -10.10 -14.71
C ASN A 27 6.06 -10.76 -13.90
N GLU A 28 6.27 -11.98 -13.38
CA GLU A 28 5.32 -12.67 -12.51
C GLU A 28 5.62 -12.33 -11.05
N VAL A 29 4.59 -12.11 -10.26
CA VAL A 29 4.76 -11.75 -8.85
C VAL A 29 5.08 -13.00 -8.03
N VAL A 30 6.23 -13.00 -7.34
CA VAL A 30 6.73 -14.10 -6.49
C VAL A 30 6.31 -13.94 -5.04
N SER A 31 6.27 -12.71 -4.55
CA SER A 31 5.77 -12.41 -3.21
C SER A 31 5.00 -11.12 -3.23
N CYS A 32 3.92 -11.08 -2.44
CA CYS A 32 3.12 -9.90 -2.19
C CYS A 32 3.14 -9.55 -0.71
N THR A 33 3.03 -8.27 -0.41
CA THR A 33 2.64 -7.78 0.90
C THR A 33 1.18 -7.38 0.82
N VAL A 34 0.37 -7.87 1.75
CA VAL A 34 -0.96 -7.32 1.95
C VAL A 34 -0.77 -6.00 2.68
N HIS A 35 -1.46 -4.95 2.25
CA HIS A 35 -1.42 -3.68 2.94
C HIS A 35 -2.00 -3.84 4.36
N ASP A 36 -1.39 -3.27 5.40
CA ASP A 36 -1.78 -3.51 6.80
C ASP A 36 -3.26 -3.22 7.06
N VAL A 37 -3.81 -2.13 6.52
CA VAL A 37 -5.27 -1.81 6.58
C VAL A 37 -6.15 -2.89 5.92
N VAL A 38 -5.72 -3.47 4.81
CA VAL A 38 -6.46 -4.53 4.11
C VAL A 38 -6.34 -5.83 4.90
N HIS A 39 -5.17 -6.10 5.47
CA HIS A 39 -4.96 -7.21 6.39
C HIS A 39 -5.87 -7.09 7.62
N ASP A 40 -6.00 -5.91 8.20
CA ASP A 40 -6.89 -5.65 9.34
C ASP A 40 -8.37 -5.79 8.98
N LEU A 41 -8.78 -5.32 7.79
CA LEU A 41 -10.12 -5.53 7.27
C LEU A 41 -10.42 -7.03 7.04
N ILE A 42 -9.49 -7.76 6.43
CA ILE A 42 -9.60 -9.22 6.24
C ILE A 42 -9.67 -9.91 7.59
N ALA A 43 -8.85 -9.50 8.57
CA ALA A 43 -8.84 -10.07 9.91
C ALA A 43 -10.16 -9.80 10.65
N HIS A 44 -10.70 -8.59 10.52
CA HIS A 44 -12.00 -8.19 11.08
C HIS A 44 -13.13 -8.99 10.44
N GLN A 45 -13.21 -9.05 9.12
CA GLN A 45 -14.26 -9.80 8.41
C GLN A 45 -14.13 -11.31 8.64
N CYS A 46 -12.91 -11.86 8.72
CA CYS A 46 -12.70 -13.25 9.11
C CYS A 46 -13.18 -13.54 10.54
N ALA A 47 -13.05 -12.57 11.46
CA ALA A 47 -13.53 -12.70 12.83
C ALA A 47 -15.06 -12.58 12.93
N GLU A 48 -15.69 -11.68 12.17
CA GLU A 48 -17.15 -11.55 12.11
C GLU A 48 -17.81 -12.78 11.47
N GLU A 49 -17.28 -13.28 10.35
CA GLU A 49 -17.87 -14.38 9.58
C GLU A 49 -17.39 -15.78 10.03
N ASN A 50 -16.50 -15.87 11.04
CA ASN A 50 -15.84 -17.11 11.46
C ASN A 50 -15.16 -17.88 10.31
N TYR A 51 -14.60 -17.14 9.34
CA TYR A 51 -14.04 -17.71 8.12
C TYR A 51 -12.71 -18.45 8.37
N VAL A 52 -11.87 -17.90 9.25
CA VAL A 52 -10.63 -18.52 9.76
C VAL A 52 -10.58 -18.34 11.27
N VAL A 53 -10.34 -19.43 12.00
CA VAL A 53 -10.16 -19.38 13.45
C VAL A 53 -8.68 -19.44 13.76
N VAL A 54 -8.15 -18.36 14.35
CA VAL A 54 -6.79 -18.28 14.85
C VAL A 54 -6.80 -18.48 16.36
N VAL A 55 -6.10 -19.53 16.82
CA VAL A 55 -5.87 -19.81 18.24
C VAL A 55 -4.44 -19.41 18.55
N ASP A 56 -4.29 -18.39 19.40
CA ASP A 56 -3.00 -17.90 19.88
C ASP A 56 -2.90 -18.06 21.41
N HIS A 57 -1.69 -18.15 21.95
CA HIS A 57 -1.40 -18.38 23.37
C HIS A 57 -2.09 -17.38 24.33
N ASN A 58 -2.45 -16.18 23.86
CA ASN A 58 -3.09 -15.13 24.66
C ASN A 58 -4.63 -15.14 24.64
N ARG A 59 -5.29 -15.84 23.71
CA ARG A 59 -6.76 -15.81 23.58
C ARG A 59 -7.43 -16.91 24.40
N LYS A 60 -7.94 -16.54 25.58
CA LYS A 60 -8.60 -17.47 26.52
C LYS A 60 -10.07 -17.80 26.22
N ASN A 61 -10.78 -17.00 25.41
CA ASN A 61 -12.20 -17.19 25.12
C ASN A 61 -12.50 -17.14 23.62
N LEU A 62 -12.93 -18.27 23.06
CA LEU A 62 -13.55 -18.36 21.73
C LEU A 62 -15.04 -18.64 21.91
N ALA A 63 -15.86 -17.62 21.72
CA ALA A 63 -17.29 -17.78 21.49
C ALA A 63 -17.48 -18.23 20.03
N LEU A 64 -18.24 -19.31 19.80
CA LEU A 64 -18.61 -19.91 18.50
C LEU A 64 -17.63 -20.97 17.96
N SER A 65 -17.83 -22.23 18.35
CA SER A 65 -16.95 -23.36 18.01
C SER A 65 -17.56 -24.43 17.08
N HIS A 66 -18.75 -24.20 16.52
CA HIS A 66 -19.53 -25.25 15.85
C HIS A 66 -19.42 -25.29 14.31
N LYS A 67 -18.63 -24.41 13.67
CA LYS A 67 -18.47 -24.36 12.18
C LYS A 67 -17.03 -24.06 11.71
N VAL A 68 -16.00 -24.49 12.43
CA VAL A 68 -14.61 -24.20 12.06
C VAL A 68 -14.15 -25.02 10.85
N ARG A 69 -14.03 -24.39 9.67
CA ARG A 69 -13.51 -25.04 8.45
C ARG A 69 -12.03 -24.77 8.19
N ARG A 70 -11.49 -23.65 8.67
CA ARG A 70 -10.08 -23.26 8.56
C ARG A 70 -9.53 -22.90 9.93
N LEU A 71 -8.50 -23.61 10.37
CA LEU A 71 -7.92 -23.50 11.71
C LEU A 71 -6.44 -23.17 11.61
N SER A 72 -6.00 -22.13 12.30
CA SER A 72 -4.58 -21.78 12.46
C SER A 72 -4.21 -21.76 13.94
N LEU A 73 -3.29 -22.62 14.34
CA LEU A 73 -2.79 -22.77 15.70
C LEU A 73 -1.42 -22.10 15.80
N GLN A 74 -1.35 -20.93 16.42
CA GLN A 74 -0.12 -20.17 16.63
C GLN A 74 0.28 -20.29 18.11
N LEU A 75 0.98 -21.36 18.46
CA LEU A 75 1.32 -21.67 19.86
C LEU A 75 2.74 -21.23 20.24
N GLY A 76 3.57 -20.86 19.26
CA GLY A 76 4.94 -20.39 19.50
C GLY A 76 5.75 -21.38 20.33
N ASP A 77 6.57 -20.86 21.26
CA ASP A 77 7.40 -21.66 22.18
C ASP A 77 6.68 -22.06 23.48
N ALA A 78 5.35 -21.84 23.56
CA ALA A 78 4.60 -22.07 24.79
C ALA A 78 4.45 -23.57 25.09
N LYS A 79 5.23 -24.05 26.06
CA LYS A 79 5.12 -25.42 26.59
C LYS A 79 3.73 -25.63 27.20
N TYR A 80 3.08 -26.74 26.85
CA TYR A 80 1.76 -27.17 27.36
C TYR A 80 0.54 -26.38 26.86
N ALA A 81 0.67 -25.63 25.77
CA ALA A 81 -0.48 -25.00 25.14
C ALA A 81 -1.46 -26.08 24.63
N LYS A 82 -2.69 -26.09 25.15
CA LYS A 82 -3.75 -27.02 24.75
C LYS A 82 -4.74 -26.32 23.84
N ILE A 83 -5.15 -27.03 22.80
CA ILE A 83 -6.24 -26.59 21.92
C ILE A 83 -7.53 -26.55 22.75
N PRO A 84 -8.36 -25.50 22.63
CA PRO A 84 -9.65 -25.44 23.30
C PRO A 84 -10.50 -26.69 22.98
N PRO A 85 -11.11 -27.35 23.98
CA PRO A 85 -11.89 -28.58 23.78
C PRO A 85 -13.13 -28.38 22.90
N ASN A 86 -13.56 -27.13 22.71
CA ASN A 86 -14.79 -26.78 22.03
C ASN A 86 -14.70 -26.95 20.49
N ILE A 87 -13.51 -27.15 19.92
CA ILE A 87 -13.29 -27.21 18.47
C ILE A 87 -13.60 -28.61 17.92
N ILE A 88 -14.56 -28.71 16.99
CA ILE A 88 -14.89 -29.95 16.28
C ILE A 88 -13.87 -30.20 15.16
N LYS A 89 -12.84 -30.98 15.46
CA LYS A 89 -11.69 -31.26 14.56
C LYS A 89 -12.06 -31.94 13.24
N SER A 90 -13.10 -32.77 13.24
CA SER A 90 -13.52 -33.55 12.07
C SER A 90 -14.06 -32.73 10.90
N GLN A 91 -14.46 -31.47 11.11
CA GLN A 91 -15.00 -30.58 10.07
C GLN A 91 -13.96 -29.66 9.42
N VAL A 92 -12.75 -29.62 9.98
CA VAL A 92 -11.67 -28.75 9.51
C VAL A 92 -11.16 -29.25 8.16
N GLN A 93 -11.05 -28.34 7.20
CA GLN A 93 -10.58 -28.59 5.84
C GLN A 93 -9.20 -27.99 5.57
N SER A 94 -8.78 -27.00 6.35
CA SER A 94 -7.45 -26.39 6.29
C SER A 94 -6.89 -26.24 7.70
N LEU A 95 -5.67 -26.74 7.92
CA LEU A 95 -4.98 -26.70 9.20
C LEU A 95 -3.58 -26.09 9.03
N GLY A 96 -3.33 -24.99 9.73
CA GLY A 96 -1.99 -24.43 9.93
C GLY A 96 -1.55 -24.62 11.39
N TYR A 97 -0.35 -25.14 11.61
CA TYR A 97 0.25 -25.29 12.93
C TYR A 97 1.59 -24.58 12.97
N PHE A 98 1.80 -23.73 13.98
CA PHE A 98 3.00 -22.95 14.20
C PHE A 98 3.40 -23.03 15.67
N GLY A 99 4.41 -23.83 16.00
CA GLY A 99 4.91 -23.95 17.37
C GLY A 99 5.64 -25.26 17.66
N VAL A 100 5.79 -25.55 18.95
CA VAL A 100 6.57 -26.70 19.45
C VAL A 100 5.90 -28.05 19.19
N SER A 101 6.65 -29.02 18.68
CA SER A 101 6.13 -30.34 18.27
C SER A 101 5.35 -31.09 19.35
N GLU A 102 5.68 -30.90 20.63
CA GLU A 102 5.05 -31.55 21.79
C GLU A 102 3.61 -31.09 22.02
N CYS A 103 3.24 -29.91 21.51
CA CYS A 103 1.89 -29.35 21.62
C CYS A 103 1.05 -29.59 20.35
N MET A 104 1.58 -30.34 19.38
CA MET A 104 0.89 -30.63 18.13
C MET A 104 -0.28 -31.59 18.36
N PRO A 105 -1.49 -31.29 17.85
CA PRO A 105 -2.59 -32.23 17.94
C PRO A 105 -2.36 -33.46 17.07
N CYS A 106 -3.07 -34.54 17.41
CA CYS A 106 -3.09 -35.70 16.55
C CYS A 106 -3.78 -35.36 15.21
N ILE A 107 -2.98 -35.32 14.13
CA ILE A 107 -3.44 -34.97 12.78
C ILE A 107 -4.56 -35.89 12.26
N ALA A 108 -4.59 -37.15 12.70
CA ALA A 108 -5.60 -38.12 12.30
C ALA A 108 -7.02 -37.79 12.80
N GLU A 109 -7.16 -36.91 13.79
CA GLU A 109 -8.47 -36.43 14.25
C GLU A 109 -9.14 -35.51 13.21
N PHE A 110 -8.36 -34.97 12.26
CA PHE A 110 -8.81 -34.02 11.25
C PHE A 110 -9.13 -34.70 9.90
N LYS A 111 -10.13 -35.57 9.91
CA LYS A 111 -10.48 -36.47 8.77
C LYS A 111 -10.78 -35.77 7.44
N LEU A 112 -11.19 -34.50 7.42
CA LEU A 112 -11.58 -33.76 6.21
C LEU A 112 -10.52 -32.77 5.71
N VAL A 113 -9.31 -32.79 6.27
CA VAL A 113 -8.24 -31.85 5.90
C VAL A 113 -7.79 -32.07 4.47
N ARG A 114 -7.75 -30.96 3.71
CA ARG A 114 -7.25 -30.86 2.35
C ARG A 114 -5.94 -30.08 2.27
N VAL A 115 -5.71 -29.15 3.19
CA VAL A 115 -4.51 -28.31 3.26
C VAL A 115 -3.90 -28.43 4.65
N LEU A 116 -2.67 -28.91 4.73
CA LEU A 116 -1.92 -29.05 5.97
C LEU A 116 -0.58 -28.31 5.86
N ASN A 117 -0.38 -27.31 6.72
CA ASN A 117 0.87 -26.55 6.81
C ASN A 117 1.41 -26.62 8.23
N LEU A 118 2.60 -27.19 8.39
CA LEU A 118 3.25 -27.44 9.67
C LEU A 118 4.57 -26.66 9.72
N LEU A 119 4.65 -25.68 10.62
CA LEU A 119 5.89 -25.02 11.03
C LEU A 119 6.18 -25.44 12.48
N LEU A 120 7.14 -26.34 12.62
CA LEU A 120 7.44 -27.02 13.87
C LEU A 120 8.81 -26.59 14.39
N SER A 121 8.88 -26.30 15.68
CA SER A 121 10.13 -26.17 16.42
C SER A 121 10.28 -27.32 17.41
N GLY A 122 11.51 -27.76 17.63
CA GLY A 122 11.85 -28.85 18.53
C GLY A 122 12.87 -28.43 19.56
N HIS A 123 12.70 -28.91 20.79
CA HIS A 123 13.69 -28.66 21.84
C HIS A 123 14.90 -29.59 21.67
N HIS A 124 15.99 -29.06 21.10
CA HIS A 124 17.27 -29.74 21.09
C HIS A 124 17.90 -29.74 22.49
N ASN A 125 17.56 -30.70 23.35
CA ASN A 125 18.28 -30.96 24.60
C ASN A 125 19.60 -31.73 24.37
N GLY A 126 20.32 -31.43 23.28
CA GLY A 126 21.58 -32.08 22.92
C GLY A 126 21.48 -33.52 22.39
N ASP A 127 20.26 -34.07 22.26
CA ASP A 127 20.03 -35.43 21.75
C ASP A 127 19.73 -35.39 20.24
N GLN A 128 20.58 -36.03 19.43
CA GLN A 128 20.52 -35.96 17.96
C GLN A 128 19.50 -36.94 17.34
N ASP A 129 18.85 -37.78 18.15
CA ASP A 129 17.97 -38.88 17.70
C ASP A 129 16.45 -38.62 17.87
N LEU A 130 16.05 -37.45 18.39
CA LEU A 130 14.64 -37.08 18.42
C LEU A 130 14.12 -36.95 16.98
N SER A 131 13.13 -37.76 16.63
CA SER A 131 12.44 -37.72 15.34
C SER A 131 10.94 -37.61 15.58
N LEU A 132 10.29 -36.71 14.87
CA LEU A 132 8.85 -36.52 14.91
C LEU A 132 8.15 -37.54 14.02
N ASP A 133 7.29 -38.37 14.60
CA ASP A 133 6.52 -39.35 13.83
C ASP A 133 5.26 -38.72 13.21
N LEU A 134 5.26 -38.61 11.88
CA LEU A 134 4.12 -38.18 11.06
C LEU A 134 3.58 -39.31 10.18
N SER A 135 3.79 -40.58 10.56
CA SER A 135 3.28 -41.76 9.82
C SER A 135 1.76 -41.74 9.61
N ARG A 136 1.02 -41.07 10.51
CA ARG A 136 -0.44 -40.92 10.45
C ARG A 136 -0.93 -39.94 9.39
N VAL A 137 -0.04 -39.20 8.71
CA VAL A 137 -0.41 -38.38 7.54
C VAL A 137 -1.08 -39.25 6.47
N SER A 138 -0.68 -40.52 6.36
CA SER A 138 -1.29 -41.50 5.44
C SER A 138 -2.79 -41.73 5.66
N GLU A 139 -3.35 -41.38 6.82
CA GLU A 139 -4.78 -41.48 7.13
C GLU A 139 -5.60 -40.30 6.55
N LEU A 140 -4.96 -39.27 6.00
CA LEU A 140 -5.60 -38.06 5.48
C LEU A 140 -5.94 -38.18 3.98
N PHE A 141 -6.92 -39.01 3.64
CA PHE A 141 -7.27 -39.34 2.25
C PHE A 141 -7.72 -38.15 1.37
N HIS A 142 -8.15 -37.04 1.98
CA HIS A 142 -8.58 -35.82 1.28
C HIS A 142 -7.45 -34.80 1.10
N LEU A 143 -6.24 -35.08 1.60
CA LEU A 143 -5.12 -34.16 1.58
C LEU A 143 -4.71 -33.85 0.13
N ARG A 144 -4.68 -32.56 -0.21
CA ARG A 144 -4.25 -32.02 -1.51
C ARG A 144 -2.93 -31.26 -1.40
N TYR A 145 -2.69 -30.60 -0.26
CA TYR A 145 -1.48 -29.82 -0.03
C TYR A 145 -0.87 -30.17 1.33
N LEU A 146 0.42 -30.51 1.34
CA LEU A 146 1.20 -30.75 2.55
C LEU A 146 2.50 -29.95 2.51
N LYS A 147 2.70 -29.09 3.51
CA LYS A 147 3.97 -28.41 3.76
C LYS A 147 4.46 -28.68 5.18
N ILE A 148 5.73 -29.04 5.31
CA ILE A 148 6.39 -29.30 6.58
C ILE A 148 7.72 -28.55 6.61
N VAL A 149 7.84 -27.66 7.59
CA VAL A 149 9.07 -26.98 7.96
C VAL A 149 9.33 -27.36 9.41
N CYS A 150 10.49 -27.97 9.67
CA CYS A 150 10.82 -28.50 10.98
C CYS A 150 12.33 -28.42 11.19
N ASP A 151 12.77 -28.07 12.39
CA ASP A 151 14.18 -28.10 12.82
C ASP A 151 14.63 -29.48 13.31
N VAL A 152 13.68 -30.40 13.54
CA VAL A 152 13.90 -31.80 13.95
C VAL A 152 13.55 -32.79 12.82
N CYS A 153 14.19 -33.96 12.80
CA CYS A 153 13.96 -35.01 11.80
C CYS A 153 12.50 -35.48 11.79
N VAL A 154 11.92 -35.68 10.61
CA VAL A 154 10.52 -36.09 10.44
C VAL A 154 10.44 -37.48 9.83
N LYS A 155 9.76 -38.41 10.51
CA LYS A 155 9.42 -39.73 9.98
C LYS A 155 8.10 -39.65 9.23
N LEU A 156 8.18 -39.69 7.91
CA LEU A 156 7.03 -39.81 7.03
C LEU A 156 6.55 -41.27 6.95
N PRO A 157 5.29 -41.51 6.53
CA PRO A 157 4.79 -42.87 6.35
C PRO A 157 5.64 -43.64 5.34
N ASN A 158 5.89 -44.94 5.56
CA ASN A 158 6.68 -45.78 4.65
C ASN A 158 6.05 -45.97 3.25
N ARG A 159 4.75 -45.67 3.10
CA ARG A 159 4.01 -45.71 1.83
C ARG A 159 3.13 -44.48 1.71
N MET A 160 3.33 -43.70 0.65
CA MET A 160 2.57 -42.48 0.37
C MET A 160 1.43 -42.71 -0.62
N ARG A 161 1.36 -43.89 -1.28
CA ARG A 161 0.34 -44.23 -2.29
C ARG A 161 -1.13 -44.07 -1.83
N GLY A 162 -1.40 -44.09 -0.53
CA GLY A 162 -2.74 -43.86 0.03
C GLY A 162 -3.27 -42.44 -0.18
N LEU A 163 -2.39 -41.45 -0.42
CA LEU A 163 -2.73 -40.04 -0.56
C LEU A 163 -3.10 -39.67 -2.00
N GLN A 164 -4.11 -40.35 -2.56
CA GLN A 164 -4.50 -40.22 -3.97
C GLN A 164 -4.95 -38.80 -4.39
N CYS A 165 -5.32 -37.96 -3.42
CA CYS A 165 -5.72 -36.57 -3.67
C CYS A 165 -4.55 -35.57 -3.63
N LEU A 166 -3.34 -36.00 -3.26
CA LEU A 166 -2.22 -35.09 -3.03
C LEU A 166 -1.72 -34.48 -4.33
N GLU A 167 -1.65 -33.14 -4.34
CA GLU A 167 -1.22 -32.31 -5.48
C GLU A 167 0.13 -31.64 -5.20
N THR A 168 0.41 -31.30 -3.94
CA THR A 168 1.67 -30.67 -3.53
C THR A 168 2.24 -31.29 -2.26
N LEU A 169 3.53 -31.64 -2.29
CA LEU A 169 4.32 -31.98 -1.11
C LEU A 169 5.56 -31.07 -1.02
N ASP A 170 5.68 -30.32 0.08
CA ASP A 170 6.81 -29.46 0.39
C ASP A 170 7.46 -29.83 1.73
N VAL A 171 8.63 -30.48 1.69
CA VAL A 171 9.39 -30.93 2.87
C VAL A 171 10.87 -30.50 2.81
N MET A 172 11.16 -29.46 2.03
CA MET A 172 12.52 -28.97 1.73
C MET A 172 13.30 -28.49 2.95
N ASP A 173 12.60 -27.86 3.90
CA ASP A 173 13.17 -27.24 5.10
C ASP A 173 13.12 -28.21 6.29
N THR A 174 13.50 -29.47 6.06
CA THR A 174 13.63 -30.49 7.12
C THR A 174 15.08 -30.97 7.24
N PRO A 175 15.58 -31.22 8.47
CA PRO A 175 16.96 -31.60 8.71
C PRO A 175 17.24 -33.03 8.24
N ARG A 176 18.48 -33.49 8.46
CA ARG A 176 18.93 -34.83 8.11
C ARG A 176 18.02 -35.91 8.69
N GLY A 177 17.74 -36.95 7.88
CA GLY A 177 17.00 -38.13 8.29
C GLY A 177 15.53 -38.19 7.83
N THR A 178 14.98 -37.08 7.31
CA THR A 178 13.65 -37.10 6.66
C THR A 178 13.74 -37.80 5.31
N TYR A 179 13.13 -38.98 5.21
CA TYR A 179 13.07 -39.77 3.98
C TYR A 179 11.69 -39.65 3.33
N VAL A 180 11.66 -39.32 2.04
CA VAL A 180 10.45 -39.36 1.22
C VAL A 180 10.41 -40.69 0.47
N PRO A 181 9.41 -41.55 0.71
CA PRO A 181 9.30 -42.83 0.02
C PRO A 181 9.22 -42.69 -1.49
N TRP A 182 9.89 -43.59 -2.20
CA TRP A 182 9.89 -43.66 -3.67
C TRP A 182 8.49 -43.89 -4.26
N ASP A 183 7.56 -44.49 -3.51
CA ASP A 183 6.20 -44.77 -4.00
C ASP A 183 5.34 -43.50 -4.22
N ILE A 184 5.84 -42.33 -3.82
CA ILE A 184 5.20 -41.04 -4.07
C ILE A 184 5.07 -40.70 -5.56
N ILE A 185 5.98 -41.22 -6.38
CA ILE A 185 5.96 -41.02 -7.84
C ILE A 185 4.78 -41.73 -8.53
N TYR A 186 4.01 -42.55 -7.81
CA TYR A 186 2.78 -43.18 -8.33
C TYR A 186 1.50 -42.39 -8.04
N LEU A 187 1.59 -41.25 -7.35
CA LEU A 187 0.44 -40.40 -7.04
C LEU A 187 -0.06 -39.60 -8.26
N THR A 188 -1.08 -40.12 -8.95
CA THR A 188 -1.60 -39.56 -10.22
C THR A 188 -1.94 -38.07 -10.24
N ARG A 189 -2.23 -37.45 -9.08
CA ARG A 189 -2.57 -36.03 -8.95
C ARG A 189 -1.41 -35.14 -8.50
N LEU A 190 -0.25 -35.71 -8.19
CA LEU A 190 0.90 -34.95 -7.70
C LEU A 190 1.48 -34.11 -8.84
N LEU A 191 1.45 -32.79 -8.65
CA LEU A 191 1.94 -31.81 -9.62
C LEU A 191 3.24 -31.14 -9.15
N HIS A 192 3.39 -30.93 -7.84
CA HIS A 192 4.51 -30.18 -7.25
C HIS A 192 5.18 -30.95 -6.12
N LEU A 193 6.49 -31.17 -6.22
CA LEU A 193 7.28 -31.95 -5.27
C LEU A 193 8.55 -31.23 -4.86
N SER A 194 8.77 -31.14 -3.56
CA SER A 194 9.84 -30.36 -2.92
C SER A 194 10.56 -31.24 -1.89
N LEU A 195 11.84 -31.57 -2.11
CA LEU A 195 12.58 -32.64 -1.41
C LEU A 195 13.75 -32.17 -0.53
N PRO A 196 13.98 -32.79 0.63
CA PRO A 196 15.05 -32.41 1.56
C PRO A 196 16.46 -32.76 1.02
N PRO A 197 17.52 -32.19 1.61
CA PRO A 197 18.88 -32.22 1.07
C PRO A 197 19.52 -33.60 0.93
N HIS A 198 19.07 -34.57 1.71
CA HIS A 198 19.65 -35.93 1.76
C HIS A 198 18.74 -36.97 1.12
N THR A 199 17.83 -36.55 0.23
CA THR A 199 16.99 -37.49 -0.53
C THR A 199 17.87 -38.24 -1.52
N ASN A 200 17.86 -39.57 -1.48
CA ASN A 200 18.55 -40.41 -2.47
C ASN A 200 17.64 -40.62 -3.68
N LEU A 201 17.89 -39.88 -4.76
CA LEU A 201 17.09 -39.98 -5.99
C LEU A 201 17.33 -41.31 -6.73
N LEU A 202 18.42 -42.01 -6.43
CA LEU A 202 18.67 -43.32 -7.03
C LEU A 202 17.60 -44.35 -6.67
N ASP A 203 17.03 -44.27 -5.46
CA ASP A 203 15.93 -45.13 -5.03
C ASP A 203 14.69 -45.00 -5.93
N TRP A 204 14.61 -43.91 -6.69
CA TRP A 204 13.50 -43.63 -7.61
C TRP A 204 13.84 -44.04 -9.05
N SER A 205 15.14 -44.18 -9.36
CA SER A 205 15.65 -44.61 -10.66
C SER A 205 15.87 -46.12 -10.78
N VAL A 206 16.15 -46.81 -9.66
CA VAL A 206 16.50 -48.24 -9.65
C VAL A 206 15.29 -49.07 -9.28
N GLY A 207 14.48 -49.40 -10.28
CA GLY A 207 13.51 -50.48 -10.22
C GLY A 207 13.72 -51.40 -11.42
N ASP A 208 14.15 -52.64 -11.17
CA ASP A 208 14.45 -53.68 -12.18
C ASP A 208 13.24 -54.07 -13.08
N ASP A 209 12.05 -53.52 -12.85
CA ASP A 209 10.85 -53.76 -13.68
C ASP A 209 10.56 -52.57 -14.61
N LEU A 210 11.33 -52.51 -15.70
CA LEU A 210 11.26 -51.58 -16.84
C LEU A 210 9.90 -51.56 -17.61
N SER A 211 8.82 -52.11 -17.07
CA SER A 211 7.50 -52.20 -17.72
C SER A 211 6.35 -51.49 -16.96
N LEU A 212 6.60 -50.95 -15.76
CA LEU A 212 5.59 -50.25 -14.95
C LEU A 212 5.92 -48.76 -14.70
N CYS A 213 7.07 -48.28 -15.19
CA CYS A 213 7.55 -46.90 -15.07
C CYS A 213 6.83 -45.92 -16.00
N LYS A 214 5.51 -45.77 -15.86
CA LYS A 214 4.87 -44.50 -16.21
C LYS A 214 3.93 -44.06 -15.10
N PRO A 215 4.42 -43.18 -14.21
CA PRO A 215 3.47 -42.40 -13.46
C PRO A 215 3.86 -40.93 -13.25
N ASN A 216 2.78 -40.15 -13.09
CA ASN A 216 2.65 -38.76 -12.67
C ASN A 216 2.80 -37.68 -13.74
N HIS A 217 1.78 -36.81 -13.76
CA HIS A 217 1.78 -35.49 -14.37
C HIS A 217 2.64 -34.49 -13.57
N LEU A 218 3.75 -34.94 -12.98
CA LEU A 218 4.60 -34.09 -12.16
C LEU A 218 5.13 -32.96 -13.05
N GLN A 219 4.83 -31.72 -12.66
CA GLN A 219 5.20 -30.53 -13.43
C GLN A 219 6.39 -29.82 -12.79
N ASP A 220 6.44 -29.79 -11.45
CA ASP A 220 7.48 -29.07 -10.72
C ASP A 220 8.21 -29.96 -9.72
N LEU A 221 9.55 -29.98 -9.84
CA LEU A 221 10.46 -30.66 -8.92
C LEU A 221 11.45 -29.66 -8.32
N CYS A 222 11.50 -29.60 -7.00
CA CYS A 222 12.46 -28.80 -6.25
C CYS A 222 13.25 -29.70 -5.31
N ILE A 223 14.58 -29.60 -5.35
CA ILE A 223 15.49 -30.42 -4.55
C ILE A 223 16.40 -29.49 -3.77
N SER A 224 16.49 -29.72 -2.46
CA SER A 224 17.49 -29.07 -1.62
C SER A 224 18.82 -29.78 -1.86
N THR A 225 19.93 -29.05 -2.01
CA THR A 225 21.26 -29.65 -2.18
C THR A 225 21.98 -29.68 -0.84
N PRO A 226 22.62 -30.81 -0.48
CA PRO A 226 23.33 -30.96 0.78
C PRO A 226 24.59 -30.08 0.83
N PRO A 227 25.17 -29.86 2.04
CA PRO A 227 26.44 -29.17 2.18
C PRO A 227 27.58 -29.85 1.40
N SER A 228 28.61 -29.09 1.03
CA SER A 228 29.71 -29.51 0.14
C SER A 228 30.58 -30.68 0.66
N SER A 229 30.34 -31.18 1.87
CA SER A 229 31.07 -32.32 2.44
C SER A 229 30.61 -33.70 1.92
N GLU A 230 29.53 -33.75 1.13
CA GLU A 230 28.92 -35.00 0.62
C GLU A 230 28.89 -35.05 -0.92
N TYR A 231 30.09 -34.99 -1.51
CA TYR A 231 30.27 -34.94 -2.96
C TYR A 231 29.65 -36.14 -3.69
N ASP A 232 29.89 -37.37 -3.20
CA ASP A 232 29.46 -38.61 -3.86
C ASP A 232 27.93 -38.75 -3.91
N HIS A 233 27.23 -38.35 -2.85
CA HIS A 233 25.77 -38.39 -2.80
C HIS A 233 25.16 -37.39 -3.78
N LEU A 234 25.73 -36.18 -3.84
CA LEU A 234 25.27 -35.17 -4.79
C LEU A 234 25.50 -35.60 -6.24
N TYR A 235 26.69 -36.14 -6.56
CA TYR A 235 27.01 -36.63 -7.91
C TYR A 235 25.99 -37.68 -8.38
N ARG A 236 25.73 -38.70 -7.54
CA ARG A 236 24.73 -39.73 -7.81
C ARG A 236 23.32 -39.18 -8.01
N ASN A 237 22.93 -38.18 -7.22
CA ASN A 237 21.65 -37.51 -7.38
C ASN A 237 21.57 -36.70 -8.68
N MET A 238 22.68 -36.11 -9.15
CA MET A 238 22.71 -35.39 -10.43
C MET A 238 22.53 -36.35 -11.61
N ASP A 239 23.17 -37.53 -11.57
CA ASP A 239 22.98 -38.57 -12.57
C ASP A 239 21.53 -39.10 -12.57
N ALA A 240 20.97 -39.35 -11.38
CA ALA A 240 19.57 -39.77 -11.24
C ALA A 240 18.59 -38.68 -11.72
N LEU A 241 18.91 -37.40 -11.51
CA LEU A 241 18.10 -36.28 -11.97
C LEU A 241 18.11 -36.17 -13.50
N ASP A 242 19.24 -36.42 -14.15
CA ASP A 242 19.32 -36.48 -15.63
C ASP A 242 18.39 -37.57 -16.18
N TYR A 243 18.37 -38.74 -15.55
CA TYR A 243 17.43 -39.81 -15.87
C TYR A 243 15.97 -39.40 -15.64
N LEU A 244 15.64 -38.79 -14.50
CA LEU A 244 14.28 -38.34 -14.18
C LEU A 244 13.78 -37.28 -15.17
N MET A 245 14.65 -36.34 -15.56
CA MET A 245 14.32 -35.30 -16.53
C MET A 245 14.08 -35.86 -17.95
N HIS A 246 14.71 -36.99 -18.27
CA HIS A 246 14.50 -37.71 -19.53
C HIS A 246 13.21 -38.55 -19.54
N GLU A 247 12.94 -39.31 -18.48
CA GLU A 247 11.80 -40.22 -18.43
C GLU A 247 10.45 -39.52 -18.18
N HIS A 248 10.44 -38.34 -17.54
CA HIS A 248 9.22 -37.62 -17.22
C HIS A 248 8.89 -36.50 -18.22
N ASP A 249 8.16 -36.84 -19.28
CA ASP A 249 7.70 -35.89 -20.31
C ASP A 249 6.85 -34.72 -19.76
N SER A 250 6.24 -34.85 -18.58
CA SER A 250 5.39 -33.78 -18.00
C SER A 250 6.15 -32.70 -17.25
N LEU A 251 7.45 -32.91 -16.98
CA LEU A 251 8.23 -32.04 -16.10
C LEU A 251 8.57 -30.71 -16.78
N LYS A 252 8.05 -29.61 -16.23
CA LYS A 252 8.22 -28.25 -16.75
C LYS A 252 9.24 -27.46 -15.96
N THR A 253 9.34 -27.69 -14.65
CA THR A 253 10.20 -26.92 -13.75
C THR A 253 11.10 -27.84 -12.92
N VAL A 254 12.40 -27.54 -12.91
CA VAL A 254 13.36 -28.14 -11.98
C VAL A 254 14.14 -27.05 -11.25
N LYS A 255 14.20 -27.14 -9.91
CA LYS A 255 14.91 -26.19 -9.05
C LYS A 255 15.85 -26.90 -8.08
N LEU A 256 17.10 -26.48 -8.01
CA LEU A 256 18.08 -26.91 -7.02
C LEU A 256 18.37 -25.76 -6.05
N VAL A 257 18.05 -25.94 -4.76
CA VAL A 257 18.17 -24.89 -3.73
C VAL A 257 19.23 -25.28 -2.72
N ALA A 258 20.08 -24.34 -2.31
CA ALA A 258 21.08 -24.62 -1.28
C ALA A 258 20.44 -24.64 0.12
N HIS A 259 20.73 -25.67 0.91
CA HIS A 259 20.23 -25.80 2.28
C HIS A 259 20.77 -24.69 3.21
N GLY A 260 19.92 -24.23 4.14
CA GLY A 260 20.01 -22.98 4.90
C GLY A 260 21.17 -22.77 5.89
N SER A 261 22.20 -23.61 5.91
CA SER A 261 23.34 -23.52 6.86
C SER A 261 24.70 -23.19 6.23
N SER A 262 24.82 -23.08 4.90
CA SER A 262 26.09 -22.70 4.23
C SER A 262 26.32 -21.17 4.18
N ALA A 263 25.97 -20.48 5.27
CA ALA A 263 26.18 -19.04 5.46
C ALA A 263 27.56 -18.75 6.08
N SER A 264 28.63 -19.21 5.44
CA SER A 264 29.95 -18.58 5.57
C SER A 264 30.62 -18.52 4.20
N TYR A 265 30.69 -17.29 3.67
CA TYR A 265 31.66 -16.94 2.64
C TYR A 265 32.99 -16.81 3.37
N GLY A 266 33.91 -17.74 3.15
CA GLY A 266 35.19 -17.72 3.84
C GLY A 266 36.15 -18.83 3.48
N ASP A 267 35.69 -19.94 2.88
CA ASP A 267 36.60 -21.02 2.53
C ASP A 267 36.54 -21.34 1.04
N THR A 268 37.57 -20.90 0.34
CA THR A 268 37.90 -21.13 -1.08
C THR A 268 38.34 -22.57 -1.37
N SER A 269 37.82 -23.55 -0.62
CA SER A 269 38.21 -24.96 -0.70
C SER A 269 37.02 -25.93 -0.83
N LYS A 270 35.83 -25.45 -1.25
CA LYS A 270 34.62 -26.29 -1.34
C LYS A 270 34.58 -27.09 -2.65
N ALA A 271 34.66 -28.41 -2.56
CA ALA A 271 34.49 -29.35 -3.68
C ALA A 271 33.16 -29.07 -4.42
N ARG A 272 33.23 -28.87 -5.73
CA ARG A 272 32.08 -28.54 -6.59
C ARG A 272 31.81 -29.66 -7.58
N VAL A 273 30.54 -30.08 -7.69
CA VAL A 273 30.15 -31.15 -8.62
C VAL A 273 30.06 -30.58 -10.02
N LEU A 274 30.89 -31.11 -10.89
CA LEU A 274 30.87 -30.85 -12.33
C LEU A 274 29.76 -31.70 -12.95
N TRP A 275 28.69 -31.06 -13.40
CA TRP A 275 27.55 -31.75 -14.00
C TRP A 275 27.49 -31.52 -15.52
N ILE A 276 27.24 -32.60 -16.25
CA ILE A 276 27.00 -32.63 -17.69
C ILE A 276 25.57 -33.17 -17.87
N LEU A 277 24.76 -32.43 -18.62
CA LEU A 277 23.41 -32.86 -18.99
C LEU A 277 23.52 -33.68 -20.27
N ASP A 278 23.45 -35.01 -20.16
CA ASP A 278 23.68 -35.92 -21.28
C ASP A 278 22.37 -36.32 -21.99
N LYS A 279 21.24 -36.30 -21.28
CA LYS A 279 19.92 -36.65 -21.81
C LYS A 279 19.11 -35.43 -22.25
N GLN A 280 18.16 -35.63 -23.16
CA GLN A 280 17.36 -34.56 -23.78
C GLN A 280 15.98 -34.44 -23.12
N PRO A 281 15.71 -33.39 -22.30
CA PRO A 281 14.38 -33.16 -21.75
C PRO A 281 13.52 -32.34 -22.71
N HIS A 282 12.43 -32.92 -23.22
CA HIS A 282 11.65 -32.31 -24.31
C HIS A 282 10.69 -31.19 -23.88
N HIS A 283 10.34 -31.07 -22.60
CA HIS A 283 9.28 -30.17 -22.12
C HIS A 283 9.69 -29.20 -21.00
N LEU A 284 10.97 -29.17 -20.65
CA LEU A 284 11.48 -28.32 -19.59
C LEU A 284 11.39 -26.85 -19.97
N GLN A 285 10.64 -26.06 -19.19
CA GLN A 285 10.46 -24.63 -19.38
C GLN A 285 11.28 -23.79 -18.40
N ARG A 286 11.58 -24.32 -17.21
CA ARG A 286 12.27 -23.59 -16.15
C ARG A 286 13.30 -24.46 -15.46
N PHE A 287 14.55 -24.00 -15.48
CA PHE A 287 15.66 -24.67 -14.83
C PHE A 287 16.47 -23.70 -13.98
N GLU A 288 16.48 -23.91 -12.66
CA GLU A 288 17.18 -23.02 -11.75
C GLU A 288 18.06 -23.74 -10.73
N VAL A 289 19.30 -23.29 -10.61
CA VAL A 289 20.24 -23.70 -9.59
C VAL A 289 20.60 -22.50 -8.73
N SER A 290 20.47 -22.64 -7.41
CA SER A 290 20.83 -21.61 -6.46
C SER A 290 22.33 -21.32 -6.53
N PRO A 291 22.77 -20.05 -6.50
CA PRO A 291 24.20 -19.71 -6.56
C PRO A 291 25.02 -20.16 -5.35
N ARG A 292 24.35 -20.57 -4.27
CA ARG A 292 24.98 -21.16 -3.08
C ARG A 292 25.07 -22.69 -3.16
N SER A 293 24.51 -23.29 -4.21
CA SER A 293 24.60 -24.74 -4.45
C SER A 293 26.02 -25.11 -4.89
N PRO A 294 26.54 -26.28 -4.49
CA PRO A 294 27.86 -26.77 -4.92
C PRO A 294 27.91 -27.26 -6.38
N VAL A 295 26.79 -27.21 -7.14
CA VAL A 295 26.73 -27.68 -8.53
C VAL A 295 27.25 -26.62 -9.51
N ILE A 296 28.18 -27.01 -10.39
CA ILE A 296 28.68 -26.20 -11.50
C ILE A 296 28.59 -26.95 -12.82
N PHE A 297 28.18 -26.24 -13.87
CA PHE A 297 28.26 -26.69 -15.25
C PHE A 297 29.63 -26.32 -15.83
N CYS A 298 30.41 -27.29 -16.29
CA CYS A 298 31.71 -26.99 -16.88
C CYS A 298 31.67 -26.82 -18.39
N LYS A 299 30.74 -27.46 -19.11
CA LYS A 299 30.63 -27.34 -20.57
C LYS A 299 29.17 -27.49 -21.01
N MET A 300 28.69 -26.50 -21.77
CA MET A 300 27.38 -26.55 -22.41
C MET A 300 27.57 -27.15 -23.80
N TYR A 301 27.23 -28.41 -24.00
CA TYR A 301 27.27 -29.02 -25.33
C TYR A 301 25.86 -29.37 -25.78
N LYS A 302 25.49 -28.95 -26.99
CA LYS A 302 24.23 -29.32 -27.69
C LYS A 302 22.90 -28.92 -27.01
N TRP A 303 22.91 -27.91 -26.14
CA TRP A 303 21.67 -27.43 -25.50
C TRP A 303 20.66 -26.86 -26.50
N GLU A 304 21.12 -26.31 -27.62
CA GLU A 304 20.28 -25.80 -28.71
C GLU A 304 19.31 -26.85 -29.27
N GLU A 305 19.77 -28.10 -29.37
CA GLU A 305 18.94 -29.23 -29.82
C GLU A 305 18.06 -29.75 -28.68
N GLN A 306 18.57 -29.69 -27.44
CA GLN A 306 17.98 -30.41 -26.30
C GLN A 306 16.92 -29.63 -25.52
N LEU A 307 17.02 -28.29 -25.44
CA LEU A 307 16.26 -27.45 -24.51
C LEU A 307 15.38 -26.42 -25.23
N GLY A 308 14.76 -26.79 -26.35
CA GLY A 308 14.01 -25.88 -27.21
C GLY A 308 12.85 -25.14 -26.52
N ASN A 309 12.26 -25.72 -25.48
CA ASN A 309 11.13 -25.14 -24.72
C ASN A 309 11.56 -24.32 -23.48
N LEU A 310 12.87 -24.18 -23.23
CA LEU A 310 13.38 -23.56 -22.02
C LEU A 310 13.20 -22.04 -22.05
N CYS A 311 12.36 -21.53 -21.16
CA CYS A 311 12.08 -20.11 -21.00
C CYS A 311 12.99 -19.44 -19.96
N ILE A 312 13.29 -20.14 -18.86
CA ILE A 312 14.04 -19.58 -17.73
C ILE A 312 15.23 -20.48 -17.42
N LEU A 313 16.42 -19.89 -17.43
CA LEU A 313 17.65 -20.57 -17.10
C LEU A 313 18.45 -19.79 -16.05
N LYS A 314 18.76 -20.44 -14.93
CA LYS A 314 19.61 -19.90 -13.88
C LYS A 314 20.61 -20.96 -13.42
N ILE A 315 21.90 -20.76 -13.67
CA ILE A 315 22.92 -21.77 -13.42
C ILE A 315 24.27 -21.16 -13.02
N ALA A 316 25.12 -21.96 -12.39
CA ALA A 316 26.52 -21.62 -12.16
C ALA A 316 27.43 -22.35 -13.15
N VAL A 317 28.41 -21.65 -13.71
CA VAL A 317 29.31 -22.17 -14.75
C VAL A 317 30.77 -21.93 -14.35
N ASP A 318 31.66 -22.85 -14.71
CA ASP A 318 33.08 -22.73 -14.36
C ASP A 318 33.73 -21.53 -15.05
N GLY A 319 33.40 -21.33 -16.34
CA GLY A 319 33.82 -20.18 -17.15
C GLY A 319 32.77 -19.85 -18.21
N LEU A 320 32.97 -18.74 -18.92
CA LEU A 320 32.10 -18.32 -20.03
C LEU A 320 32.94 -18.06 -21.27
N SER A 321 32.71 -18.80 -22.34
CA SER A 321 33.34 -18.61 -23.66
C SER A 321 32.35 -18.03 -24.68
N VAL A 322 32.86 -17.61 -25.85
CA VAL A 322 32.00 -17.14 -26.96
C VAL A 322 31.09 -18.26 -27.47
N ASN A 323 31.61 -19.49 -27.55
CA ASN A 323 30.81 -20.65 -27.95
C ASN A 323 29.64 -20.91 -26.98
N ASP A 324 29.85 -20.75 -25.68
CA ASP A 324 28.77 -20.92 -24.69
C ASP A 324 27.67 -19.86 -24.87
N VAL A 325 28.05 -18.63 -25.28
CA VAL A 325 27.10 -17.55 -25.58
C VAL A 325 26.28 -17.88 -26.83
N ASP A 326 26.91 -18.43 -27.87
CA ASP A 326 26.19 -18.87 -29.07
C ASP A 326 25.21 -19.99 -28.75
N ILE A 327 25.65 -21.01 -27.99
CA ILE A 327 24.81 -22.14 -27.55
C ILE A 327 23.59 -21.69 -26.74
N LEU A 328 23.79 -20.74 -25.81
CA LEU A 328 22.71 -20.20 -25.00
C LEU A 328 21.75 -19.32 -25.81
N GLY A 329 22.28 -18.63 -26.82
CA GLY A 329 21.48 -17.77 -27.66
C GLY A 329 20.70 -18.54 -28.72
N GLY A 330 21.15 -19.73 -29.11
CA GLY A 330 20.40 -20.65 -29.97
C GLY A 330 19.12 -21.21 -29.34
N LEU A 331 18.87 -20.96 -28.04
CA LEU A 331 17.64 -21.37 -27.34
C LEU A 331 16.47 -20.45 -27.73
N PRO A 332 15.46 -20.94 -28.49
CA PRO A 332 14.46 -20.07 -29.12
C PRO A 332 13.42 -19.52 -28.14
N ALA A 333 13.13 -20.23 -27.05
CA ALA A 333 12.13 -19.83 -26.06
C ALA A 333 12.70 -19.02 -24.87
N LEU A 334 14.02 -18.81 -24.80
CA LEU A 334 14.68 -18.29 -23.61
C LEU A 334 14.34 -16.81 -23.36
N THR A 335 13.52 -16.54 -22.33
CA THR A 335 13.10 -15.19 -21.93
C THR A 335 13.94 -14.61 -20.80
N ALA A 336 14.50 -15.45 -19.92
CA ALA A 336 15.27 -15.00 -18.77
C ALA A 336 16.51 -15.88 -18.54
N LEU A 337 17.69 -15.24 -18.51
CA LEU A 337 18.97 -15.89 -18.29
C LEU A 337 19.72 -15.28 -17.10
N SER A 338 20.16 -16.11 -16.17
CA SER A 338 21.00 -15.71 -15.04
C SER A 338 22.19 -16.65 -14.85
N LEU A 339 23.38 -16.20 -15.26
CA LEU A 339 24.62 -16.96 -15.14
C LEU A 339 25.47 -16.50 -13.96
N TYR A 340 25.97 -17.47 -13.20
CA TYR A 340 26.96 -17.27 -12.15
C TYR A 340 28.28 -17.87 -12.61
N VAL A 341 29.17 -17.03 -13.11
CA VAL A 341 30.46 -17.43 -13.69
C VAL A 341 31.51 -17.46 -12.59
N GLU A 342 32.11 -18.62 -12.33
CA GLU A 342 33.12 -18.77 -11.29
C GLU A 342 34.42 -18.08 -11.66
N LYS A 343 34.99 -18.40 -12.82
CA LYS A 343 36.25 -17.84 -13.34
C LYS A 343 35.94 -16.80 -14.42
N SER A 344 36.41 -15.57 -14.22
CA SER A 344 36.27 -14.54 -15.27
C SER A 344 36.99 -14.96 -16.56
N PRO A 345 36.41 -14.64 -17.73
CA PRO A 345 37.01 -14.95 -19.02
C PRO A 345 38.26 -14.11 -19.24
N ASN A 346 39.31 -14.75 -19.76
CA ASN A 346 40.57 -14.08 -20.14
C ASN A 346 40.49 -13.40 -21.52
N VAL A 347 39.35 -13.51 -22.21
CA VAL A 347 39.12 -13.01 -23.58
C VAL A 347 37.83 -12.19 -23.59
N LYS A 348 37.75 -11.21 -24.50
CA LYS A 348 36.53 -10.44 -24.72
C LYS A 348 35.37 -11.33 -25.17
N ILE A 349 34.27 -11.31 -24.43
CA ILE A 349 33.03 -12.02 -24.76
C ILE A 349 32.15 -11.11 -25.60
N ILE A 350 31.73 -11.62 -26.76
CA ILE A 350 30.92 -10.88 -27.72
C ILE A 350 29.55 -11.56 -27.82
N PHE A 351 28.51 -10.81 -27.49
CA PHE A 351 27.12 -11.16 -27.76
C PHE A 351 26.77 -10.58 -29.13
N GLY A 352 26.99 -11.38 -30.17
CA GLY A 352 26.78 -11.00 -31.56
C GLY A 352 25.38 -11.31 -32.07
N LYS A 353 25.05 -10.82 -33.27
CA LYS A 353 23.79 -11.15 -33.96
C LYS A 353 23.64 -12.64 -34.29
N ALA A 354 24.77 -13.33 -34.48
CA ALA A 354 24.81 -14.77 -34.72
C ALA A 354 24.35 -15.58 -33.49
N ALA A 355 24.51 -15.04 -32.28
CA ALA A 355 24.15 -15.74 -31.05
C ALA A 355 22.63 -15.95 -30.92
N GLY A 356 21.76 -15.09 -31.49
CA GLY A 356 20.36 -15.48 -31.69
C GLY A 356 19.38 -15.36 -30.50
N PHE A 357 19.69 -14.59 -29.45
CA PHE A 357 18.80 -14.34 -28.29
C PHE A 357 17.50 -13.56 -28.64
N THR A 358 16.62 -14.18 -29.41
CA THR A 358 15.44 -13.54 -30.00
C THR A 358 14.32 -13.28 -28.98
N ALA A 359 14.12 -14.17 -28.01
CA ALA A 359 13.07 -14.06 -27.00
C ALA A 359 13.52 -13.39 -25.69
N LEU A 360 14.82 -13.16 -25.50
CA LEU A 360 15.41 -12.78 -24.21
C LEU A 360 14.95 -11.38 -23.77
N LYS A 361 14.34 -11.30 -22.58
CA LYS A 361 13.87 -10.07 -21.92
C LYS A 361 14.76 -9.67 -20.73
N TYR A 362 15.40 -10.63 -20.09
CA TYR A 362 16.25 -10.39 -18.92
C TYR A 362 17.57 -11.16 -19.00
N LEU A 363 18.68 -10.44 -18.77
CA LEU A 363 20.01 -11.03 -18.68
C LEU A 363 20.70 -10.60 -17.38
N LYS A 364 21.15 -11.59 -16.61
CA LYS A 364 22.02 -11.38 -15.45
C LYS A 364 23.31 -12.17 -15.59
N LEU A 365 24.44 -11.48 -15.46
CA LEU A 365 25.75 -12.08 -15.39
C LEU A 365 26.39 -11.70 -14.06
N ARG A 366 26.70 -12.69 -13.22
CA ARG A 366 27.49 -12.50 -12.01
C ARG A 366 28.83 -13.21 -12.15
N PHE A 367 29.92 -12.47 -12.07
CA PHE A 367 31.27 -13.00 -12.03
C PHE A 367 31.74 -13.07 -10.57
N MET A 368 32.07 -14.28 -10.14
CA MET A 368 32.45 -14.56 -8.75
C MET A 368 33.90 -14.18 -8.46
N SER A 369 34.77 -14.22 -9.47
CA SER A 369 36.16 -13.77 -9.42
C SER A 369 36.48 -12.91 -10.64
N GLY A 370 37.23 -11.81 -10.48
CA GLY A 370 37.73 -10.97 -11.58
C GLY A 370 36.68 -10.11 -12.31
N ILE A 371 37.14 -9.47 -13.40
CA ILE A 371 36.33 -8.64 -14.30
C ILE A 371 36.26 -9.31 -15.68
N ALA A 372 35.09 -9.23 -16.33
CA ALA A 372 34.89 -9.70 -17.69
C ALA A 372 34.72 -8.53 -18.67
N TRP A 373 35.25 -8.70 -19.89
CA TRP A 373 35.00 -7.78 -21.00
C TRP A 373 33.87 -8.23 -21.88
N LEU A 374 32.87 -7.36 -22.00
CA LEU A 374 31.61 -7.69 -22.64
C LEU A 374 31.32 -6.70 -23.77
N LYS A 375 31.00 -7.22 -24.96
CA LYS A 375 30.45 -6.44 -26.07
C LYS A 375 29.08 -6.99 -26.43
N PHE A 376 28.07 -6.13 -26.45
CA PHE A 376 26.74 -6.43 -26.94
C PHE A 376 26.55 -5.72 -28.28
N GLU A 377 26.46 -6.47 -29.37
CA GLU A 377 26.31 -5.92 -30.72
C GLU A 377 24.86 -5.52 -31.01
N ALA A 378 24.68 -4.60 -31.96
CA ALA A 378 23.35 -4.13 -32.35
C ALA A 378 22.49 -5.30 -32.83
N GLY A 379 21.29 -5.44 -32.25
CA GLY A 379 20.35 -6.50 -32.58
C GLY A 379 20.70 -7.89 -32.05
N ALA A 380 21.72 -8.03 -31.20
CA ALA A 380 22.03 -9.31 -30.54
C ALA A 380 20.89 -9.80 -29.61
N MET A 381 20.19 -8.86 -28.95
CA MET A 381 19.08 -9.14 -28.03
C MET A 381 17.94 -8.11 -28.23
N PRO A 382 17.12 -8.24 -29.29
CA PRO A 382 16.15 -7.21 -29.69
C PRO A 382 15.03 -6.97 -28.66
N ASN A 383 14.75 -7.96 -27.82
CA ASN A 383 13.67 -7.93 -26.82
C ASN A 383 14.15 -7.67 -25.39
N LEU A 384 15.44 -7.41 -25.16
CA LEU A 384 15.99 -7.25 -23.83
C LEU A 384 15.46 -5.97 -23.16
N TRP A 385 14.91 -6.11 -21.95
CA TRP A 385 14.37 -4.99 -21.16
C TRP A 385 15.32 -4.59 -20.04
N LYS A 386 15.97 -5.58 -19.41
CA LYS A 386 16.80 -5.38 -18.23
C LYS A 386 18.09 -6.20 -18.28
N LEU A 387 19.21 -5.50 -18.09
CA LEU A 387 20.56 -6.07 -18.03
C LEU A 387 21.17 -5.85 -16.64
N ARG A 388 21.54 -6.92 -15.94
CA ARG A 388 22.24 -6.85 -14.64
C ARG A 388 23.63 -7.48 -14.71
N LEU A 389 24.65 -6.70 -14.41
CA LEU A 389 26.04 -7.15 -14.34
C LEU A 389 26.52 -7.04 -12.90
N VAL A 390 27.13 -8.09 -12.37
CA VAL A 390 27.68 -8.12 -11.00
C VAL A 390 29.08 -8.71 -11.03
N PHE A 391 30.05 -8.00 -10.48
CA PHE A 391 31.43 -8.44 -10.35
C PHE A 391 31.78 -8.44 -8.87
N ASN A 392 32.07 -9.60 -8.28
CA ASN A 392 32.25 -9.71 -6.82
C ASN A 392 33.64 -9.28 -6.32
N SER A 393 34.68 -9.29 -7.17
CA SER A 393 36.05 -8.93 -6.80
C SER A 393 36.78 -8.27 -7.98
N ILE A 394 37.40 -7.12 -7.73
CA ILE A 394 38.27 -6.40 -8.67
C ILE A 394 39.73 -6.81 -8.38
N PRO A 395 40.53 -7.23 -9.39
CA PRO A 395 41.94 -7.53 -9.16
C PRO A 395 42.75 -6.25 -8.81
N ARG A 396 43.59 -6.33 -7.77
CA ARG A 396 44.48 -5.23 -7.31
C ARG A 396 45.56 -4.88 -8.33
N MET A 397 45.80 -3.58 -8.59
CA MET A 397 46.85 -3.11 -9.52
C MET A 397 48.27 -3.41 -9.04
N ASP A 398 48.50 -3.53 -7.75
CA ASP A 398 49.80 -3.75 -7.11
C ASP A 398 50.41 -5.12 -7.45
N GLN A 399 49.61 -6.10 -7.87
CA GLN A 399 50.12 -7.35 -8.46
C GLN A 399 50.63 -7.19 -9.90
N ARG A 400 50.51 -6.01 -10.53
CA ARG A 400 51.10 -5.74 -11.86
C ARG A 400 52.56 -5.32 -11.85
N LEU A 401 53.11 -4.81 -10.75
CA LEU A 401 54.49 -4.33 -10.76
C LEU A 401 55.54 -5.46 -10.92
N GLU A 402 55.19 -6.72 -10.64
CA GLU A 402 56.10 -7.87 -10.84
C GLU A 402 55.85 -8.69 -12.13
N LEU A 403 54.72 -8.51 -12.82
CA LEU A 403 54.35 -9.35 -13.98
C LEU A 403 54.41 -8.64 -15.33
N PHE A 404 54.95 -7.42 -15.39
CA PHE A 404 55.26 -6.71 -16.66
C PHE A 404 56.28 -7.43 -17.56
N SER A 405 56.76 -8.63 -17.21
CA SER A 405 57.83 -9.25 -17.98
C SER A 405 57.41 -10.22 -19.08
N LYS A 406 56.33 -11.01 -19.00
CA LYS A 406 56.09 -12.07 -20.03
C LYS A 406 54.65 -12.55 -20.22
N SER A 407 53.72 -11.71 -20.72
CA SER A 407 52.69 -12.17 -21.67
C SER A 407 51.93 -11.00 -22.30
N ASP A 408 51.64 -11.10 -23.60
CA ASP A 408 50.86 -10.15 -24.41
C ASP A 408 49.38 -10.00 -23.96
N GLN A 409 48.97 -10.62 -22.86
CA GLN A 409 47.57 -10.73 -22.39
C GLN A 409 46.93 -9.39 -22.00
N TRP A 410 47.73 -8.35 -21.72
CA TRP A 410 47.22 -7.07 -21.22
C TRP A 410 47.32 -5.89 -22.21
N LYS A 411 47.84 -6.10 -23.44
CA LYS A 411 47.79 -5.10 -24.56
C LYS A 411 46.38 -4.68 -24.96
N GLN A 412 45.43 -5.49 -24.55
CA GLN A 412 44.02 -5.42 -24.83
C GLN A 412 43.37 -4.29 -23.97
N TYR A 413 43.99 -3.89 -22.84
CA TYR A 413 43.50 -2.87 -21.87
C TYR A 413 43.98 -1.45 -22.24
N ARG A 414 44.20 -1.18 -23.52
CA ARG A 414 44.67 0.13 -23.99
C ARG A 414 43.66 1.22 -23.65
N HIS A 415 44.17 2.39 -23.26
CA HIS A 415 43.39 3.59 -22.98
C HIS A 415 42.38 3.90 -24.10
N GLY A 416 41.09 4.04 -23.76
CA GLY A 416 40.06 4.58 -24.65
C GLY A 416 38.92 3.64 -25.06
N THR A 417 38.97 2.33 -24.79
CA THR A 417 37.85 1.41 -25.07
C THR A 417 37.10 0.99 -23.80
N ALA A 418 35.78 1.19 -23.78
CA ALA A 418 34.92 0.85 -22.66
C ALA A 418 34.95 -0.65 -22.32
N LEU A 419 34.92 -0.94 -21.01
CA LEU A 419 34.91 -2.28 -20.42
C LEU A 419 33.68 -3.09 -20.84
N ILE A 420 32.53 -2.40 -20.88
CA ILE A 420 31.24 -2.91 -21.31
C ILE A 420 30.78 -2.01 -22.45
N SER A 421 30.72 -2.57 -23.66
CA SER A 421 30.23 -1.88 -24.85
C SER A 421 28.82 -2.37 -25.16
N ILE A 422 27.85 -1.46 -25.15
CA ILE A 422 26.45 -1.79 -25.43
C ILE A 422 26.02 -0.99 -26.66
N GLU A 423 25.94 -1.65 -27.81
CA GLU A 423 25.39 -1.05 -29.03
C GLU A 423 23.85 -0.96 -28.95
N HIS A 424 23.19 -0.40 -29.98
CA HIS A 424 21.75 -0.12 -29.94
C HIS A 424 20.88 -1.36 -29.71
N MET A 425 20.15 -1.37 -28.59
CA MET A 425 19.07 -2.32 -28.27
C MET A 425 17.75 -1.58 -28.07
N PRO A 426 16.76 -1.76 -28.96
CA PRO A 426 15.59 -0.87 -29.04
C PRO A 426 14.64 -0.95 -27.84
N ARG A 427 14.62 -2.06 -27.09
CA ARG A 427 13.71 -2.28 -25.96
C ARG A 427 14.38 -2.20 -24.58
N LEU A 428 15.69 -1.92 -24.52
CA LEU A 428 16.45 -1.89 -23.27
C LEU A 428 16.06 -0.66 -22.44
N ARG A 429 15.59 -0.88 -21.21
CA ARG A 429 15.13 0.18 -20.30
C ARG A 429 16.04 0.41 -19.11
N GLU A 430 16.62 -0.67 -18.57
CA GLU A 430 17.41 -0.63 -17.34
C GLU A 430 18.72 -1.41 -17.51
N VAL A 431 19.83 -0.77 -17.16
CA VAL A 431 21.16 -1.39 -17.05
C VAL A 431 21.67 -1.14 -15.64
N SER A 432 21.96 -2.21 -14.91
CA SER A 432 22.60 -2.10 -13.60
C SER A 432 23.96 -2.81 -13.59
N ALA A 433 25.02 -2.15 -13.15
CA ALA A 433 26.33 -2.75 -12.95
C ALA A 433 26.78 -2.59 -11.50
N LYS A 434 27.09 -3.70 -10.82
CA LYS A 434 27.57 -3.71 -9.43
C LYS A 434 28.99 -4.28 -9.37
N PHE A 435 29.90 -3.56 -8.72
CA PHE A 435 31.28 -3.97 -8.52
C PHE A 435 31.59 -4.07 -7.02
N GLY A 436 32.01 -5.25 -6.58
CA GLY A 436 32.39 -5.56 -5.20
C GLY A 436 33.89 -5.39 -4.98
N ASP A 437 34.27 -5.02 -3.75
CA ASP A 437 35.66 -4.85 -3.29
C ASP A 437 36.36 -3.62 -3.93
N ALA A 438 35.64 -2.50 -3.97
CA ALA A 438 35.98 -1.27 -4.70
C ALA A 438 37.08 -0.39 -4.07
N ALA A 439 37.75 -0.84 -3.01
CA ALA A 439 38.87 -0.10 -2.42
C ALA A 439 40.12 -0.09 -3.35
N ALA A 440 40.21 -1.00 -4.31
CA ALA A 440 41.28 -1.02 -5.31
C ALA A 440 40.82 -0.31 -6.60
N ASP A 441 41.12 0.99 -6.69
CA ASP A 441 41.10 1.84 -7.88
C ASP A 441 39.75 2.28 -8.46
N LEU A 442 39.11 3.23 -7.77
CA LEU A 442 38.19 4.23 -8.37
C LEU A 442 38.75 4.88 -9.65
N GLU A 443 40.08 4.93 -9.78
CA GLU A 443 40.78 5.45 -10.95
C GLU A 443 40.63 4.54 -12.19
N TYR A 444 40.49 3.22 -12.01
CA TYR A 444 40.31 2.26 -13.10
C TYR A 444 38.91 2.36 -13.73
N VAL A 445 37.88 2.48 -12.87
CA VAL A 445 36.47 2.61 -13.27
C VAL A 445 36.20 3.97 -13.93
N SER A 446 36.85 5.05 -13.46
CA SER A 446 36.67 6.41 -13.98
C SER A 446 37.40 6.68 -15.30
N ARG A 447 38.57 6.04 -15.56
CA ARG A 447 39.37 6.29 -16.77
C ARG A 447 38.89 5.56 -18.03
N ILE A 448 38.06 4.51 -17.91
CA ILE A 448 37.70 3.62 -19.04
C ILE A 448 36.30 3.90 -19.61
N GLY A 449 35.42 4.58 -18.88
CA GLY A 449 34.00 4.66 -19.23
C GLY A 449 33.32 3.29 -19.03
N VAL A 450 32.58 3.13 -17.93
CA VAL A 450 32.05 1.82 -17.51
C VAL A 450 31.05 1.25 -18.51
N VAL A 451 30.20 2.10 -19.06
CA VAL A 451 29.21 1.79 -20.10
C VAL A 451 29.21 2.95 -21.08
N SER A 452 29.55 2.72 -22.34
CA SER A 452 29.50 3.74 -23.39
C SER A 452 28.55 3.33 -24.52
N ASN A 453 27.84 4.32 -25.07
CA ASN A 453 27.17 4.30 -26.37
C ASN A 453 25.84 3.54 -26.52
N HIS A 454 24.90 3.64 -25.57
CA HIS A 454 23.52 3.23 -25.87
C HIS A 454 22.68 4.42 -26.40
N PRO A 455 22.35 4.48 -27.71
CA PRO A 455 21.62 5.61 -28.30
C PRO A 455 20.16 5.74 -27.85
N GLY A 456 19.61 4.74 -27.16
CA GLY A 456 18.25 4.76 -26.59
C GLY A 456 18.11 5.32 -25.16
N ASN A 457 19.19 5.83 -24.56
CA ASN A 457 19.22 6.46 -23.23
C ASN A 457 18.50 5.69 -22.08
N PRO A 458 18.87 4.42 -21.79
CA PRO A 458 18.28 3.63 -20.71
C PRO A 458 18.72 4.17 -19.33
N ILE A 459 17.98 3.81 -18.27
CA ILE A 459 18.41 4.11 -16.90
C ILE A 459 19.65 3.26 -16.60
N ILE A 460 20.78 3.91 -16.34
CA ILE A 460 22.05 3.26 -15.99
C ILE A 460 22.32 3.50 -14.50
N ASP A 461 22.34 2.43 -13.72
CA ASP A 461 22.71 2.44 -12.30
C ASP A 461 24.03 1.69 -12.09
N VAL A 462 25.05 2.38 -11.58
CA VAL A 462 26.37 1.80 -11.31
C VAL A 462 26.66 1.92 -9.82
N GLN A 463 26.85 0.78 -9.16
CA GLN A 463 27.09 0.70 -7.72
C GLN A 463 28.46 0.10 -7.42
N LEU A 464 29.26 0.83 -6.62
CA LEU A 464 30.51 0.36 -6.02
C LEU A 464 30.20 -0.05 -4.57
N VAL A 465 30.52 -1.28 -4.19
CA VAL A 465 30.14 -1.81 -2.87
C VAL A 465 31.33 -2.47 -2.18
N ASP A 466 31.64 -2.01 -0.97
CA ASP A 466 32.61 -2.65 -0.08
C ASP A 466 32.10 -4.01 0.39
N SER A 467 33.04 -4.94 0.55
CA SER A 467 32.84 -6.34 0.93
C SER A 467 32.17 -6.48 2.30
N GLY A 468 30.85 -6.28 2.34
CA GLY A 468 30.03 -6.42 3.55
C GLY A 468 28.52 -6.30 3.36
N SER A 469 28.04 -5.67 2.28
CA SER A 469 26.58 -5.55 2.03
C SER A 469 26.10 -6.40 0.85
N HIS A 470 25.60 -7.59 1.18
CA HIS A 470 24.94 -8.48 0.22
C HIS A 470 23.45 -8.61 0.54
N GLY A 471 22.75 -7.48 0.40
CA GLY A 471 21.31 -7.43 0.20
C GLY A 471 21.00 -6.56 -1.02
N ASP A 472 20.17 -7.06 -1.94
CA ASP A 472 19.56 -6.24 -2.99
C ASP A 472 18.56 -5.28 -2.29
N LYS A 473 19.04 -4.13 -1.80
CA LYS A 473 18.19 -2.99 -1.43
C LYS A 473 18.66 -1.78 -2.24
N ARG A 474 17.75 -1.19 -3.01
CA ARG A 474 17.94 0.09 -3.70
C ARG A 474 18.24 1.15 -2.65
N ILE A 475 19.40 1.80 -2.75
CA ILE A 475 19.72 3.02 -2.00
C ILE A 475 19.89 4.12 -3.05
N SER A 476 18.90 5.02 -3.16
CA SER A 476 19.07 6.26 -3.89
C SER A 476 19.80 7.25 -2.99
N SER A 477 21.01 7.67 -3.37
CA SER A 477 21.78 8.67 -2.65
C SER A 477 21.34 10.10 -3.03
N ARG A 478 21.06 10.93 -2.02
CA ARG A 478 21.42 12.36 -2.02
C ARG A 478 22.05 12.69 -0.67
N SER A 479 23.38 12.76 -0.71
CA SER A 479 24.31 13.58 0.09
C SER A 479 23.99 13.90 1.56
N LEU A 480 24.83 13.40 2.47
CA LEU A 480 25.15 14.05 3.75
C LEU A 480 26.64 13.84 4.05
N GLU A 481 27.35 14.95 4.25
CA GLU A 481 28.74 15.00 4.68
C GLU A 481 28.88 14.63 6.16
N SER A 482 29.93 13.83 6.42
CA SER A 482 30.78 13.72 7.61
C SER A 482 30.26 14.14 9.01
N ILE A 483 30.41 13.25 9.99
CA ILE A 483 31.49 13.31 11.01
C ILE A 483 31.50 12.02 11.88
N SER A 484 32.67 11.37 11.85
CA SER A 484 33.33 10.35 12.70
C SER A 484 32.65 9.65 13.90
N CYS A 485 32.79 8.31 13.87
CA CYS A 485 32.94 7.29 14.93
C CYS A 485 33.96 7.67 16.06
N PRO A 486 34.09 6.97 17.24
CA PRO A 486 34.10 5.49 17.35
C PRO A 486 33.69 4.73 18.65
N LEU A 487 33.33 3.46 18.43
CA LEU A 487 33.64 2.20 19.16
C LEU A 487 33.23 2.00 20.64
N HIS A 488 32.29 1.08 20.89
CA HIS A 488 32.52 -0.24 21.52
C HIS A 488 31.22 -1.09 21.56
N ALA A 489 31.34 -2.42 21.38
CA ALA A 489 30.28 -3.43 21.53
C ALA A 489 30.69 -4.41 22.68
N PRO A 490 29.91 -5.43 23.11
CA PRO A 490 28.52 -5.80 22.79
C PRO A 490 27.66 -6.21 24.03
N GLY A 491 26.33 -6.35 23.87
CA GLY A 491 25.48 -7.01 24.87
C GLY A 491 24.00 -7.07 24.50
N ALA A 492 23.52 -8.30 24.24
CA ALA A 492 22.14 -8.80 24.22
C ALA A 492 20.94 -7.81 24.26
N GLY A 493 20.05 -7.91 23.28
CA GLY A 493 18.62 -7.57 23.43
C GLY A 493 18.03 -6.67 22.34
N ALA A 494 16.74 -6.92 22.08
CA ALA A 494 15.77 -6.12 21.31
C ALA A 494 15.71 -6.35 19.79
N GLY A 495 14.53 -6.82 19.35
CA GLY A 495 14.09 -6.77 17.96
C GLY A 495 14.06 -5.33 17.46
N GLY A 496 14.48 -5.14 16.21
CA GLY A 496 14.49 -3.83 15.59
C GLY A 496 13.08 -3.32 15.36
N GLU A 497 12.65 -2.37 16.19
CA GLU A 497 11.59 -1.43 15.84
C GLU A 497 11.99 -0.70 14.55
N VAL A 498 11.14 -0.82 13.52
CA VAL A 498 11.22 0.04 12.35
C VAL A 498 10.90 1.46 12.81
N SER A 499 11.87 2.37 12.72
CA SER A 499 11.63 3.78 13.04
C SER A 499 10.62 4.37 12.04
N TRP A 500 9.43 4.71 12.53
CA TRP A 500 8.35 5.40 11.80
C TRP A 500 8.75 6.76 11.21
N SER A 501 9.95 7.26 11.53
CA SER A 501 10.44 8.58 11.13
C SER A 501 10.67 8.75 9.63
N ASN A 502 10.80 7.68 8.83
CA ASN A 502 11.12 7.79 7.40
C ASN A 502 10.08 7.15 6.44
N MET A 503 8.87 6.86 6.93
CA MET A 503 7.83 6.19 6.13
C MET A 503 7.40 7.02 4.89
N ILE A 504 7.33 8.35 5.01
CA ILE A 504 6.98 9.25 3.90
C ILE A 504 8.08 9.24 2.81
N GLY A 505 9.35 9.11 3.20
CA GLY A 505 10.46 8.99 2.26
C GLY A 505 10.49 7.66 1.50
N VAL A 506 10.01 6.57 2.13
CA VAL A 506 10.00 5.22 1.54
C VAL A 506 8.78 4.99 0.63
N ILE A 507 7.59 5.46 1.01
CA ILE A 507 6.35 5.32 0.22
C ILE A 507 6.25 6.38 -0.88
N GLY A 508 6.90 7.53 -0.69
CA GLY A 508 6.72 8.72 -1.51
C GLY A 508 5.54 9.56 -1.04
N ARG A 509 5.76 10.87 -0.89
CA ARG A 509 4.80 11.83 -0.33
C ARG A 509 3.44 11.76 -1.05
N ASP A 510 3.41 11.70 -2.37
CA ASP A 510 2.16 11.71 -3.15
C ASP A 510 1.30 10.45 -2.94
N LEU A 511 1.94 9.28 -2.85
CA LEU A 511 1.26 8.02 -2.55
C LEU A 511 0.70 8.01 -1.12
N PHE A 512 1.49 8.52 -0.18
CA PHE A 512 1.07 8.66 1.21
C PHE A 512 -0.15 9.60 1.35
N MET A 513 -0.14 10.74 0.66
CA MET A 513 -1.27 11.67 0.55
C MET A 513 -2.51 11.00 -0.08
N TYR A 514 -2.29 10.17 -1.10
CA TYR A 514 -3.35 9.42 -1.75
C TYR A 514 -3.96 8.35 -0.83
N CYS A 515 -3.24 7.83 0.15
CA CYS A 515 -3.85 6.95 1.17
C CYS A 515 -4.63 7.77 2.20
N LEU A 516 -4.04 8.84 2.73
CA LEU A 516 -4.62 9.63 3.83
C LEU A 516 -5.92 10.36 3.45
N HIS A 517 -6.08 10.80 2.20
CA HIS A 517 -7.28 11.55 1.80
C HIS A 517 -8.58 10.73 1.89
N ARG A 518 -8.51 9.40 2.04
CA ARG A 518 -9.68 8.52 2.19
C ARG A 518 -10.05 8.23 3.64
N LEU A 519 -9.17 8.55 4.58
CA LEU A 519 -9.37 8.35 6.01
C LEU A 519 -10.28 9.43 6.59
N SER A 520 -10.91 9.13 7.74
CA SER A 520 -11.71 10.13 8.44
C SER A 520 -10.84 11.27 8.95
N ARG A 521 -11.31 12.51 8.88
CA ARG A 521 -10.60 13.67 9.48
C ARG A 521 -10.34 13.48 10.97
N TRP A 522 -11.16 12.67 11.64
CA TRP A 522 -10.94 12.29 13.03
C TRP A 522 -9.56 11.67 13.27
N GLU A 523 -9.08 10.84 12.33
CA GLU A 523 -7.82 10.11 12.46
C GLU A 523 -6.60 11.03 12.25
N TYR A 524 -6.78 12.18 11.60
CA TYR A 524 -5.68 13.09 11.26
C TYR A 524 -4.97 13.65 12.49
N GLY A 525 -5.67 13.82 13.62
CA GLY A 525 -5.04 14.23 14.88
C GLY A 525 -4.05 13.19 15.41
N ALA A 526 -4.46 11.91 15.42
CA ALA A 526 -3.61 10.81 15.82
C ALA A 526 -2.42 10.64 14.85
N ILE A 527 -2.68 10.73 13.55
CA ILE A 527 -1.66 10.63 12.49
C ILE A 527 -0.64 11.77 12.60
N ALA A 528 -1.09 13.01 12.80
CA ALA A 528 -0.21 14.16 12.97
C ALA A 528 0.63 14.10 14.27
N SER A 529 0.24 13.28 15.26
CA SER A 529 0.99 13.10 16.51
C SER A 529 2.14 12.09 16.40
N LEU A 530 2.20 11.30 15.32
CA LEU A 530 3.19 10.23 15.17
C LEU A 530 4.62 10.77 15.04
N ASN A 531 4.85 11.78 14.20
CA ASN A 531 6.14 12.48 14.08
C ASN A 531 6.00 13.81 13.29
N ARG A 532 7.11 14.55 13.13
CA ARG A 532 7.16 15.85 12.45
C ARG A 532 6.77 15.82 10.97
N ASP A 533 7.09 14.75 10.25
CA ASP A 533 6.78 14.66 8.81
C ASP A 533 5.29 14.37 8.58
N PHE A 534 4.72 13.46 9.38
CA PHE A 534 3.27 13.21 9.37
C PHE A 534 2.50 14.45 9.81
N ASN A 535 3.00 15.16 10.82
CA ASN A 535 2.46 16.45 11.24
C ASN A 535 2.50 17.45 10.08
N SER A 536 3.65 17.61 9.41
CA SER A 536 3.79 18.52 8.26
C SER A 536 2.80 18.20 7.14
N VAL A 537 2.62 16.91 6.83
CA VAL A 537 1.69 16.45 5.80
C VAL A 537 0.23 16.74 6.14
N VAL A 538 -0.20 16.54 7.39
CA VAL A 538 -1.57 16.86 7.80
C VAL A 538 -1.79 18.38 7.85
N ARG A 539 -0.77 19.13 8.29
CA ARG A 539 -0.88 20.58 8.53
C ARG A 539 -0.67 21.46 7.31
N ASN A 540 -0.14 20.94 6.20
CA ASN A 540 0.14 21.78 5.02
C ASN A 540 -1.08 22.03 4.11
N GLY A 541 -2.23 21.42 4.40
CA GLY A 541 -3.47 21.63 3.64
C GLY A 541 -3.60 20.79 2.37
N ASP A 542 -2.52 20.15 1.90
CA ASP A 542 -2.51 19.41 0.63
C ASP A 542 -3.53 18.26 0.62
N ILE A 543 -3.75 17.61 1.79
CA ILE A 543 -4.68 16.47 1.92
C ILE A 543 -6.10 16.98 1.66
N TYR A 544 -6.45 18.13 2.24
CA TYR A 544 -7.77 18.73 2.12
C TYR A 544 -8.02 19.26 0.70
N ARG A 545 -6.99 19.80 0.02
CA ARG A 545 -7.08 20.12 -1.41
C ARG A 545 -7.34 18.87 -2.25
N LEU A 546 -6.63 17.78 -1.97
CA LEU A 546 -6.78 16.51 -2.68
C LEU A 546 -8.17 15.88 -2.45
N ARG A 547 -8.67 15.91 -1.21
CA ARG A 547 -10.03 15.46 -0.85
C ARG A 547 -11.09 16.18 -1.68
N ARG A 548 -11.05 17.53 -1.68
CA ARG A 548 -11.96 18.34 -2.49
C ARG A 548 -11.85 18.03 -3.99
N LYS A 549 -10.63 17.91 -4.53
CA LYS A 549 -10.42 17.57 -5.94
C LYS A 549 -11.02 16.21 -6.31
N ASN A 550 -11.00 15.26 -5.39
CA ASN A 550 -11.53 13.91 -5.60
C ASN A 550 -13.00 13.77 -5.18
N GLY A 551 -13.68 14.85 -4.75
CA GLY A 551 -15.07 14.80 -4.29
C GLY A 551 -15.27 14.07 -2.96
N VAL A 552 -14.21 13.86 -2.18
CA VAL A 552 -14.29 13.29 -0.83
C VAL A 552 -14.56 14.45 0.13
N ALA A 553 -15.76 14.54 0.69
CA ALA A 553 -16.14 15.64 1.57
C ALA A 553 -16.70 15.13 2.89
N GLU A 554 -16.04 15.46 4.00
CA GLU A 554 -16.57 15.28 5.35
C GLU A 554 -17.07 16.61 5.89
N HIS A 555 -18.34 16.66 6.29
CA HIS A 555 -18.98 17.87 6.80
C HIS A 555 -19.08 17.78 8.31
N TRP A 556 -18.39 18.68 9.02
CA TRP A 556 -18.49 18.80 10.47
C TRP A 556 -19.20 20.09 10.82
N LEU A 557 -19.97 20.04 11.91
CA LEU A 557 -20.64 21.21 12.47
C LEU A 557 -19.70 21.88 13.45
N TYR A 558 -19.58 23.19 13.37
CA TYR A 558 -18.91 24.01 14.37
C TYR A 558 -19.98 24.85 15.04
N LEU A 559 -20.13 24.69 16.35
CA LEU A 559 -21.24 25.21 17.12
C LEU A 559 -20.72 26.00 18.33
N SER A 560 -21.34 27.13 18.61
CA SER A 560 -21.19 27.85 19.89
C SER A 560 -22.56 28.16 20.47
N CYS A 561 -22.77 27.83 21.74
CA CYS A 561 -24.06 27.91 22.43
C CYS A 561 -24.00 28.86 23.65
N GLY A 562 -23.77 30.15 23.41
CA GLY A 562 -24.07 31.20 24.39
C GLY A 562 -23.02 31.52 25.45
N ASN A 563 -21.74 31.17 25.24
CA ASN A 563 -20.64 31.62 26.13
C ASN A 563 -20.04 32.95 25.62
N TYR A 564 -19.51 33.78 26.53
CA TYR A 564 -18.76 34.99 26.18
C TYR A 564 -17.34 34.94 26.78
N PRO A 565 -16.27 34.94 25.96
CA PRO A 565 -16.28 34.80 24.50
C PRO A 565 -16.90 33.47 24.04
N PRO A 566 -17.38 33.37 22.78
CA PRO A 566 -17.93 32.12 22.24
C PRO A 566 -16.91 31.00 22.32
N GLU A 567 -17.25 29.97 23.09
CA GLU A 567 -16.55 28.69 23.08
C GLU A 567 -17.15 27.85 21.95
N TRP A 568 -16.27 27.25 21.14
CA TRP A 568 -16.65 26.50 19.97
C TRP A 568 -16.43 25.01 20.21
N ASP A 569 -17.40 24.20 19.80
CA ASP A 569 -17.27 22.76 19.70
C ASP A 569 -17.47 22.34 18.25
N ALA A 570 -16.64 21.41 17.78
CA ALA A 570 -16.87 20.71 16.53
C ALA A 570 -17.62 19.40 16.79
N TYR A 571 -18.59 19.09 15.95
CA TYR A 571 -19.31 17.82 15.96
C TYR A 571 -19.12 17.10 14.64
N ASP A 572 -18.74 15.84 14.74
CA ASP A 572 -18.67 14.91 13.62
C ASP A 572 -19.96 14.09 13.54
N PRO A 573 -20.84 14.35 12.55
CA PRO A 573 -22.09 13.62 12.39
C PRO A 573 -21.90 12.13 12.02
N SER A 574 -20.72 11.73 11.54
CA SER A 574 -20.46 10.35 11.14
C SER A 574 -20.13 9.44 12.33
N THR A 575 -19.40 9.96 13.31
CA THR A 575 -19.02 9.22 14.52
C THR A 575 -19.84 9.59 15.76
N GLY A 576 -20.63 10.67 15.69
CA GLY A 576 -21.42 11.18 16.80
C GLY A 576 -20.60 11.85 17.90
N ARG A 577 -19.36 12.26 17.60
CA ARG A 577 -18.40 12.77 18.59
C ARG A 577 -18.29 14.28 18.58
N TRP A 578 -18.04 14.83 19.76
CA TRP A 578 -17.77 16.24 19.99
C TRP A 578 -16.29 16.47 20.26
N ILE A 579 -15.77 17.59 19.77
CA ILE A 579 -14.37 17.99 19.90
C ILE A 579 -14.35 19.44 20.33
N GLN A 580 -13.71 19.71 21.46
CA GLN A 580 -13.54 21.07 21.94
C GLN A 580 -12.54 21.81 21.05
N VAL A 581 -12.97 22.93 20.47
CA VAL A 581 -12.08 23.82 19.71
C VAL A 581 -11.24 24.62 20.71
N PRO A 582 -9.97 24.93 20.42
CA PRO A 582 -9.15 25.77 21.27
C PRO A 582 -9.85 27.05 21.68
N LYS A 583 -9.59 27.51 22.91
CA LYS A 583 -10.18 28.76 23.41
C LYS A 583 -9.79 29.91 22.49
N MET A 584 -10.81 30.64 22.06
CA MET A 584 -10.65 31.81 21.24
C MET A 584 -9.95 32.91 22.05
N PRO A 585 -9.05 33.71 21.45
CA PRO A 585 -8.48 34.87 22.10
C PRO A 585 -9.59 35.82 22.58
N PRO A 586 -9.42 36.49 23.73
CA PRO A 586 -10.39 37.47 24.19
C PRO A 586 -10.52 38.59 23.15
N ALA A 587 -11.77 38.88 22.76
CA ALA A 587 -12.10 40.01 21.91
C ALA A 587 -12.96 40.99 22.71
N GLU A 588 -12.62 42.28 22.64
CA GLU A 588 -13.33 43.35 23.34
C GLU A 588 -14.59 43.76 22.56
N SER A 589 -15.64 42.92 22.51
CA SER A 589 -16.97 43.38 22.07
C SER A 589 -18.09 42.39 22.38
N GLU A 590 -19.08 42.86 23.15
CA GLU A 590 -20.24 42.09 23.61
C GLU A 590 -21.32 41.90 22.53
N PHE A 591 -21.19 42.51 21.33
CA PHE A 591 -22.32 42.62 20.40
C PHE A 591 -22.01 42.21 18.95
N ILE A 592 -22.83 41.27 18.47
CA ILE A 592 -22.97 40.74 17.10
C ILE A 592 -21.74 39.95 16.62
N TRP A 593 -21.92 38.62 16.65
CA TRP A 593 -20.97 37.65 16.15
C TRP A 593 -21.53 37.00 14.89
N GLU A 594 -20.74 36.97 13.82
CA GLU A 594 -21.06 36.21 12.62
C GLU A 594 -19.97 35.18 12.36
N SER A 595 -20.33 34.10 11.67
CA SER A 595 -19.37 33.03 11.36
C SER A 595 -19.57 32.50 9.95
N VAL A 596 -18.45 32.24 9.28
CA VAL A 596 -18.40 31.71 7.92
C VAL A 596 -17.31 30.64 7.84
N ALA A 597 -17.69 29.44 7.40
CA ALA A 597 -16.77 28.36 7.09
C ALA A 597 -16.24 28.52 5.66
N VAL A 598 -14.93 28.46 5.44
CA VAL A 598 -14.30 28.59 4.12
C VAL A 598 -13.07 27.70 4.03
N GLY A 599 -13.02 26.81 3.04
CA GLY A 599 -11.93 25.84 2.92
C GLY A 599 -11.72 25.06 4.23
N THR A 600 -10.54 25.19 4.81
CA THR A 600 -10.13 24.58 6.08
C THR A 600 -10.19 25.54 7.28
N GLU A 601 -10.96 26.62 7.15
CA GLU A 601 -10.94 27.75 8.07
C GLU A 601 -12.35 28.16 8.51
N LEU A 602 -12.47 28.55 9.78
CA LEU A 602 -13.65 29.18 10.34
C LEU A 602 -13.32 30.65 10.61
N LEU A 603 -14.00 31.54 9.89
CA LEU A 603 -13.95 32.98 10.12
C LEU A 603 -15.03 33.38 11.11
N VAL A 604 -14.65 34.14 12.12
CA VAL A 604 -15.55 34.71 13.12
C VAL A 604 -15.39 36.23 13.10
N PHE A 605 -16.49 36.91 12.82
CA PHE A 605 -16.53 38.36 12.69
C PHE A 605 -17.13 38.98 13.95
N VAL A 606 -16.45 40.01 14.47
CA VAL A 606 -16.84 40.74 15.67
C VAL A 606 -16.91 42.24 15.36
N ASP A 607 -18.08 42.86 15.61
CA ASP A 607 -18.38 44.29 15.40
C ASP A 607 -17.87 44.87 14.06
N GLY A 608 -17.92 44.03 13.02
CA GLY A 608 -17.49 44.35 11.66
C GLY A 608 -15.99 44.54 11.43
N ARG A 609 -15.14 44.62 12.47
CA ARG A 609 -13.70 44.98 12.35
C ARG A 609 -12.71 43.90 12.77
N ALA A 610 -13.13 42.86 13.50
CA ALA A 610 -12.23 41.77 13.90
C ALA A 610 -12.65 40.45 13.24
N ALA A 611 -11.82 39.92 12.35
CA ALA A 611 -11.96 38.57 11.79
C ALA A 611 -10.96 37.65 12.50
N LEU A 612 -11.43 36.92 13.51
CA LEU A 612 -10.68 35.81 14.08
C LEU A 612 -10.82 34.61 13.15
N ARG A 613 -9.70 33.95 12.88
CA ARG A 613 -9.66 32.78 12.02
C ARG A 613 -9.14 31.59 12.79
N TYR A 614 -9.98 30.56 12.88
CA TYR A 614 -9.56 29.24 13.32
C TYR A 614 -9.18 28.39 12.10
N SER A 615 -7.98 27.84 12.11
CA SER A 615 -7.54 26.88 11.10
C SER A 615 -7.53 25.47 11.69
N ILE A 616 -8.21 24.53 11.03
CA ILE A 616 -8.14 23.11 11.42
C ILE A 616 -6.75 22.52 11.17
N LEU A 617 -5.96 23.13 10.30
CA LEU A 617 -4.60 22.68 9.96
C LEU A 617 -3.65 22.89 11.14
N THR A 618 -3.67 24.09 11.73
CA THR A 618 -2.79 24.41 12.87
C THR A 618 -3.46 24.13 14.21
N ASN A 619 -4.77 23.88 14.22
CA ASN A 619 -5.61 23.82 15.41
C ASN A 619 -5.38 25.03 16.32
N SER A 620 -5.44 26.23 15.74
CA SER A 620 -5.18 27.48 16.46
C SER A 620 -5.98 28.64 15.87
N TRP A 621 -6.21 29.64 16.71
CA TRP A 621 -6.79 30.92 16.32
C TRP A 621 -5.68 31.89 15.91
N THR A 622 -5.96 32.67 14.88
CA THR A 622 -5.10 33.75 14.40
C THR A 622 -5.94 34.99 14.14
N TRP A 623 -5.39 36.16 14.47
CA TRP A 623 -5.97 37.43 14.07
C TRP A 623 -5.67 37.68 12.59
N LEU A 624 -6.68 38.02 11.79
CA LEU A 624 -6.45 38.58 10.45
C LEU A 624 -6.05 40.05 10.59
N ALA A 625 -4.80 40.36 10.25
CA ALA A 625 -4.31 41.74 10.18
C ALA A 625 -4.99 42.54 9.04
N ASP A 626 -5.37 41.86 7.95
CA ASP A 626 -6.13 42.42 6.82
C ASP A 626 -7.62 42.02 6.95
N ALA A 627 -8.35 42.73 7.81
CA ALA A 627 -9.81 42.62 7.87
C ALA A 627 -10.44 43.09 6.53
N MET A 628 -11.71 42.71 6.28
CA MET A 628 -12.47 43.11 5.08
C MET A 628 -12.20 44.56 4.65
N ASN A 629 -12.09 44.82 3.34
CA ASN A 629 -11.79 46.17 2.83
C ASN A 629 -12.85 47.17 3.31
N THR A 630 -14.11 46.73 3.37
CA THR A 630 -15.20 47.46 4.02
C THR A 630 -15.73 46.63 5.20
N PRO A 631 -15.28 46.94 6.43
CA PRO A 631 -15.84 46.40 7.67
C PRO A 631 -17.36 46.44 7.69
N ARG A 632 -18.00 45.30 7.98
CA ARG A 632 -19.45 45.14 7.85
C ARG A 632 -20.04 44.12 8.82
N TYR A 633 -21.32 44.25 9.14
CA TYR A 633 -22.10 43.29 9.91
C TYR A 633 -23.52 43.14 9.31
N LEU A 634 -24.24 42.08 9.66
CA LEU A 634 -25.54 41.70 9.09
C LEU A 634 -25.51 41.57 7.56
N PHE A 635 -24.43 41.01 7.03
CA PHE A 635 -24.26 40.80 5.60
C PHE A 635 -24.72 39.40 5.19
N GLY A 636 -25.06 39.24 3.91
CA GLY A 636 -25.26 37.92 3.33
C GLY A 636 -23.92 37.26 3.08
N SER A 637 -23.74 36.03 3.55
CA SER A 637 -22.51 35.26 3.34
C SER A 637 -22.78 33.83 2.89
N ALA A 638 -21.90 33.32 2.02
CA ALA A 638 -21.86 31.92 1.64
C ALA A 638 -20.46 31.55 1.11
N SER A 639 -20.14 30.26 1.11
CA SER A 639 -18.84 29.77 0.68
C SER A 639 -18.96 28.78 -0.46
N ALA A 640 -17.99 28.81 -1.37
CA ALA A 640 -17.80 27.86 -2.45
C ALA A 640 -16.33 27.41 -2.44
N GLY A 641 -16.08 26.21 -1.90
CA GLY A 641 -14.72 25.69 -1.72
C GLY A 641 -13.89 26.57 -0.79
N GLU A 642 -12.77 27.10 -1.30
CA GLU A 642 -11.82 27.95 -0.57
C GLU A 642 -12.13 29.45 -0.68
N LYS A 643 -13.32 29.79 -1.18
CA LYS A 643 -13.73 31.17 -1.36
C LYS A 643 -15.01 31.45 -0.58
N ALA A 644 -14.97 32.47 0.28
CA ALA A 644 -16.15 33.00 0.93
C ALA A 644 -16.57 34.31 0.25
N TYR A 645 -17.87 34.50 0.10
CA TYR A 645 -18.46 35.66 -0.54
C TYR A 645 -19.32 36.36 0.50
N VAL A 646 -19.15 37.67 0.60
CA VAL A 646 -19.93 38.53 1.49
C VAL A 646 -20.51 39.68 0.69
N ALA A 647 -21.77 40.03 0.96
CA ALA A 647 -22.44 41.10 0.24
C ALA A 647 -23.47 41.80 1.13
N GLY A 648 -23.55 43.12 0.95
CA GLY A 648 -24.42 43.96 1.75
C GLY A 648 -23.91 44.13 3.18
N GLY A 649 -24.84 44.29 4.12
CA GLY A 649 -24.57 44.61 5.51
C GLY A 649 -24.56 46.11 5.78
N LYS A 650 -24.24 46.45 7.03
CA LYS A 650 -24.00 47.83 7.47
C LYS A 650 -22.53 48.02 7.79
N ASP A 651 -21.96 49.17 7.45
CA ASP A 651 -20.59 49.48 7.85
C ASP A 651 -20.48 49.74 9.35
N SER A 652 -19.25 49.86 9.85
CA SER A 652 -19.00 50.08 11.28
C SER A 652 -19.58 51.38 11.86
N SER A 653 -20.09 52.31 11.04
CA SER A 653 -20.83 53.48 11.53
C SER A 653 -22.28 53.16 11.90
N ARG A 654 -22.75 51.93 11.58
CA ARG A 654 -24.10 51.40 11.78
C ARG A 654 -25.23 52.14 11.02
N ASN A 655 -24.89 53.21 10.31
CA ASN A 655 -25.85 54.07 9.61
C ASN A 655 -25.88 53.86 8.10
N ASN A 656 -24.79 53.36 7.51
CA ASN A 656 -24.68 53.22 6.06
C ASN A 656 -24.88 51.76 5.64
N VAL A 657 -25.94 51.53 4.85
CA VAL A 657 -26.26 50.22 4.28
C VAL A 657 -25.48 50.03 2.99
N LEU A 658 -24.78 48.92 2.89
CA LEU A 658 -23.84 48.65 1.82
C LEU A 658 -24.52 47.93 0.64
N ARG A 659 -24.06 48.26 -0.57
CA ARG A 659 -24.27 47.45 -1.79
C ARG A 659 -23.00 46.72 -2.26
N SER A 660 -21.86 47.03 -1.65
CA SER A 660 -20.57 46.41 -1.98
C SER A 660 -20.59 44.92 -1.65
N ALA A 661 -19.83 44.15 -2.40
CA ALA A 661 -19.56 42.74 -2.15
C ALA A 661 -18.05 42.48 -2.20
N GLU A 662 -17.60 41.46 -1.46
CA GLU A 662 -16.20 41.07 -1.39
C GLU A 662 -16.09 39.55 -1.38
N MET A 663 -14.97 39.05 -1.89
CA MET A 663 -14.60 37.64 -1.87
C MET A 663 -13.34 37.47 -1.04
N TYR A 664 -13.40 36.63 -0.02
CA TYR A 664 -12.23 36.15 0.69
C TYR A 664 -11.71 34.87 0.03
N ASP A 665 -10.41 34.83 -0.21
CA ASP A 665 -9.71 33.64 -0.68
C ASP A 665 -8.88 33.06 0.48
N SER A 666 -9.23 31.85 0.92
CA SER A 666 -8.59 31.21 2.08
C SER A 666 -7.19 30.65 1.79
N GLU A 667 -6.73 30.61 0.53
CA GLU A 667 -5.35 30.19 0.21
C GLU A 667 -4.39 31.36 0.26
N THR A 668 -4.82 32.51 -0.27
CA THR A 668 -4.02 33.74 -0.29
C THR A 668 -4.24 34.61 0.95
N HIS A 669 -5.31 34.33 1.71
CA HIS A 669 -5.79 35.14 2.83
C HIS A 669 -6.09 36.58 2.47
N THR A 670 -6.57 36.82 1.25
CA THR A 670 -6.87 38.16 0.74
C THR A 670 -8.35 38.39 0.52
N TRP A 671 -8.80 39.62 0.77
CA TRP A 671 -10.14 40.10 0.43
C TRP A 671 -10.09 40.86 -0.89
N THR A 672 -10.82 40.38 -1.89
CA THR A 672 -10.94 41.01 -3.21
C THR A 672 -12.31 41.67 -3.36
N PRO A 673 -12.40 42.96 -3.73
CA PRO A 673 -13.68 43.60 -4.00
C PRO A 673 -14.35 42.99 -5.24
N LEU A 674 -15.66 42.82 -5.16
CA LEU A 674 -16.52 42.40 -6.26
C LEU A 674 -17.34 43.59 -6.78
N PRO A 675 -17.92 43.48 -8.00
CA PRO A 675 -18.93 44.42 -8.45
C PRO A 675 -20.01 44.62 -7.39
N SER A 676 -20.49 45.86 -7.25
CA SER A 676 -21.57 46.16 -6.30
C SER A 676 -22.89 45.58 -6.78
N MET A 677 -23.72 45.15 -5.83
CA MET A 677 -25.13 44.83 -6.06
C MET A 677 -25.90 46.05 -6.58
N ASN A 678 -27.03 45.79 -7.21
CA ASN A 678 -27.94 46.81 -7.69
C ASN A 678 -28.63 47.55 -6.53
N ARG A 679 -28.94 46.83 -5.44
CA ARG A 679 -29.58 47.39 -4.25
C ARG A 679 -28.71 47.22 -3.01
N ALA A 680 -28.65 48.28 -2.20
CA ALA A 680 -28.08 48.22 -0.87
C ALA A 680 -29.02 47.47 0.07
N ARG A 681 -28.48 46.55 0.86
CA ARG A 681 -29.26 45.72 1.79
C ARG A 681 -28.44 45.30 2.99
N TYR A 682 -29.09 45.15 4.14
CA TYR A 682 -28.52 44.50 5.34
C TYR A 682 -29.51 43.47 5.90
N LYS A 683 -29.08 42.63 6.84
CA LYS A 683 -29.88 41.54 7.39
C LYS A 683 -30.38 40.56 6.31
N CYS A 684 -29.60 40.45 5.25
CA CYS A 684 -29.85 39.56 4.11
C CYS A 684 -29.11 38.23 4.30
N SER A 685 -29.53 37.22 3.53
CA SER A 685 -28.94 35.88 3.62
C SER A 685 -28.24 35.51 2.32
N GLY A 686 -27.03 34.96 2.45
CA GLY A 686 -26.24 34.48 1.33
C GLY A 686 -26.45 32.97 1.12
N ALA A 687 -26.45 32.52 -0.12
CA ALA A 687 -26.47 31.10 -0.47
C ALA A 687 -25.79 30.83 -1.80
N PHE A 688 -25.18 29.65 -1.96
CA PHE A 688 -24.72 29.16 -3.26
C PHE A 688 -25.74 28.18 -3.84
N MET A 689 -26.19 28.46 -5.05
CA MET A 689 -27.15 27.64 -5.81
C MET A 689 -26.85 27.83 -7.30
N ASP A 690 -27.07 26.83 -8.14
CA ASP A 690 -26.88 26.89 -9.60
C ASP A 690 -25.51 27.43 -10.04
N GLY A 691 -24.47 27.17 -9.23
CA GLY A 691 -23.11 27.68 -9.46
C GLY A 691 -22.95 29.19 -9.28
N LYS A 692 -23.91 29.88 -8.65
CA LYS A 692 -23.94 31.33 -8.44
C LYS A 692 -24.11 31.69 -6.97
N PHE A 693 -23.69 32.91 -6.62
CA PHE A 693 -23.87 33.45 -5.27
C PHE A 693 -25.13 34.29 -5.20
N TYR A 694 -26.11 33.85 -4.41
CA TYR A 694 -27.38 34.53 -4.19
C TYR A 694 -27.36 35.31 -2.90
N VAL A 695 -27.90 36.53 -2.93
CA VAL A 695 -28.15 37.38 -1.75
C VAL A 695 -29.63 37.69 -1.70
N ILE A 696 -30.31 37.16 -0.69
CA ILE A 696 -31.78 37.06 -0.67
C ILE A 696 -32.34 37.90 0.47
N GLY A 697 -33.34 38.72 0.15
CA GLY A 697 -34.09 39.52 1.11
C GLY A 697 -33.24 40.59 1.80
N GLY A 698 -33.54 40.82 3.08
CA GLY A 698 -32.94 41.88 3.90
C GLY A 698 -33.76 43.16 3.95
N LEU A 699 -33.16 44.20 4.49
CA LEU A 699 -33.75 45.52 4.70
C LEU A 699 -32.99 46.57 3.88
N SER A 700 -33.73 47.52 3.32
CA SER A 700 -33.17 48.70 2.63
C SER A 700 -32.57 49.71 3.61
N SER A 701 -31.95 50.78 3.10
CA SER A 701 -31.53 51.93 3.94
C SER A 701 -32.69 52.63 4.66
N SER A 702 -33.92 52.53 4.14
CA SER A 702 -35.15 53.07 4.76
C SER A 702 -35.85 52.05 5.69
N HIS A 703 -35.18 50.94 6.04
CA HIS A 703 -35.73 49.85 6.85
C HIS A 703 -36.91 49.10 6.18
N GLU A 704 -37.10 49.25 4.86
CA GLU A 704 -38.12 48.52 4.12
C GLU A 704 -37.68 47.07 3.87
N VAL A 705 -38.60 46.12 4.06
CA VAL A 705 -38.38 44.71 3.75
C VAL A 705 -38.25 44.52 2.24
N LEU A 706 -37.09 44.02 1.82
CA LEU A 706 -36.81 43.70 0.43
C LEU A 706 -37.32 42.29 0.11
N THR A 707 -38.24 42.18 -0.86
CA THR A 707 -38.70 40.90 -1.40
C THR A 707 -37.82 40.36 -2.52
N CYS A 708 -36.92 41.17 -3.07
CA CYS A 708 -36.02 40.80 -4.16
C CYS A 708 -34.76 40.07 -3.66
N GLY A 709 -34.24 39.18 -4.49
CA GLY A 709 -32.90 38.60 -4.36
C GLY A 709 -31.99 39.09 -5.49
N GLU A 710 -30.68 38.92 -5.35
CA GLU A 710 -29.72 39.18 -6.40
C GLU A 710 -28.79 37.97 -6.56
N GLU A 711 -28.54 37.56 -7.80
CA GLU A 711 -27.58 36.51 -8.11
C GLU A 711 -26.32 37.13 -8.73
N TYR A 712 -25.17 36.72 -8.23
CA TYR A 712 -23.87 37.05 -8.80
C TYR A 712 -23.38 35.87 -9.62
N ASP A 713 -23.25 36.12 -10.92
CA ASP A 713 -22.65 35.18 -11.87
C ASP A 713 -21.13 35.30 -11.80
N LEU A 714 -20.47 34.23 -11.36
CA LEU A 714 -19.02 34.23 -11.12
C LEU A 714 -18.23 34.35 -12.42
N GLU A 715 -18.75 33.83 -13.54
CA GLU A 715 -18.09 33.86 -14.84
C GLU A 715 -18.24 35.24 -15.49
N ARG A 716 -19.47 35.78 -15.50
CA ARG A 716 -19.76 37.10 -16.07
C ARG A 716 -19.32 38.26 -15.19
N ARG A 717 -19.07 37.98 -13.90
CA ARG A 717 -18.76 38.97 -12.87
C ARG A 717 -19.80 40.09 -12.84
N SER A 718 -21.08 39.71 -12.77
CA SER A 718 -22.20 40.65 -12.82
C SER A 718 -23.35 40.18 -11.94
N TRP A 719 -24.07 41.14 -11.36
CA TRP A 719 -25.29 40.89 -10.58
C TRP A 719 -26.55 40.96 -11.45
N ARG A 720 -27.48 40.04 -11.20
CA ARG A 720 -28.84 40.07 -11.77
C ARG A 720 -29.86 40.14 -10.64
N LEU A 721 -30.77 41.12 -10.72
CA LEU A 721 -31.89 41.26 -9.82
C LEU A 721 -32.99 40.23 -10.12
N ILE A 722 -33.54 39.63 -9.07
CA ILE A 722 -34.67 38.71 -9.12
C ILE A 722 -35.75 39.27 -8.19
N ASP A 723 -36.77 39.87 -8.78
CA ASP A 723 -37.88 40.43 -8.03
C ASP A 723 -38.67 39.33 -7.30
N ASN A 724 -39.18 39.65 -6.11
CA ASN A 724 -40.05 38.77 -5.32
C ASN A 724 -39.46 37.40 -4.89
N MET A 725 -38.15 37.19 -5.00
CA MET A 725 -37.49 35.95 -4.60
C MET A 725 -37.73 35.53 -3.14
N SER A 726 -37.83 36.46 -2.19
CA SER A 726 -38.16 36.18 -0.78
C SER A 726 -39.64 36.41 -0.44
N GLN A 727 -40.49 36.65 -1.43
CA GLN A 727 -41.93 36.84 -1.21
C GLN A 727 -42.56 35.55 -0.67
N GLY A 728 -43.13 35.61 0.54
CA GLY A 728 -43.67 34.44 1.24
C GLY A 728 -42.78 33.90 2.36
N LEU A 729 -41.58 34.44 2.54
CA LEU A 729 -40.77 34.27 3.74
C LEU A 729 -41.05 35.40 4.73
N ASN A 730 -41.05 35.09 6.03
CA ASN A 730 -41.28 36.07 7.08
C ASN A 730 -39.95 36.71 7.52
N LEU A 731 -39.69 37.95 7.10
CA LEU A 731 -38.60 38.76 7.64
C LEU A 731 -39.18 39.84 8.54
N GLN A 732 -38.86 39.77 9.84
CA GLN A 732 -39.21 40.80 10.80
C GLN A 732 -38.11 41.86 10.89
N GLU A 733 -38.45 43.11 11.19
CA GLU A 733 -37.46 44.19 11.36
C GLU A 733 -36.49 43.90 12.53
N TRP A 734 -36.98 43.36 13.65
CA TRP A 734 -36.20 43.10 14.87
C TRP A 734 -35.77 41.63 15.07
N GLY A 735 -36.11 40.71 14.17
CA GLY A 735 -35.75 39.28 14.27
C GLY A 735 -34.35 38.90 13.72
N ALA A 736 -34.10 37.63 13.45
CA ALA A 736 -32.93 37.12 12.74
C ALA A 736 -33.01 37.40 11.23
N PRO A 737 -31.90 37.31 10.47
CA PRO A 737 -31.95 37.20 9.02
C PRO A 737 -32.73 35.96 8.56
N LEU A 738 -33.10 35.91 7.29
CA LEU A 738 -33.76 34.74 6.71
C LEU A 738 -32.90 33.48 6.93
N LEU A 739 -33.46 32.47 7.57
CA LEU A 739 -32.76 31.21 7.84
C LEU A 739 -32.81 30.32 6.60
N LEU A 740 -31.81 30.45 5.72
CA LEU A 740 -31.75 29.76 4.44
C LEU A 740 -30.67 28.68 4.41
N ALA A 741 -30.95 27.59 3.70
CA ALA A 741 -30.00 26.51 3.42
C ALA A 741 -30.23 25.95 2.01
N VAL A 742 -29.15 25.54 1.35
CA VAL A 742 -29.21 24.88 0.03
C VAL A 742 -28.75 23.45 0.16
N VAL A 743 -29.61 22.50 -0.19
CA VAL A 743 -29.32 21.06 -0.16
C VAL A 743 -29.67 20.47 -1.52
N LYS A 744 -28.74 19.72 -2.13
CA LYS A 744 -28.91 19.14 -3.48
C LYS A 744 -29.34 20.19 -4.53
N ASN A 745 -28.75 21.37 -4.46
CA ASN A 745 -29.05 22.52 -5.33
C ASN A 745 -30.47 23.10 -5.19
N GLU A 746 -31.23 22.71 -4.18
CA GLU A 746 -32.56 23.23 -3.89
C GLU A 746 -32.49 24.15 -2.68
N LEU A 747 -33.21 25.29 -2.73
CA LEU A 747 -33.20 26.29 -1.68
C LEU A 747 -34.37 26.07 -0.70
N TYR A 748 -34.04 26.05 0.59
CA TYR A 748 -34.98 25.88 1.70
C TYR A 748 -34.90 27.06 2.65
N GLY A 749 -36.01 27.36 3.31
CA GLY A 749 -36.14 28.43 4.29
C GLY A 749 -36.83 27.92 5.55
N ALA A 750 -36.26 28.23 6.71
CA ALA A 750 -36.88 28.00 8.00
C ALA A 750 -37.60 29.28 8.45
N ASP A 751 -38.93 29.22 8.47
CA ASP A 751 -39.79 30.27 8.98
C ASP A 751 -39.97 30.07 10.49
N TYR A 752 -39.18 30.81 11.28
CA TYR A 752 -39.18 30.73 12.74
C TYR A 752 -40.30 31.56 13.40
N SER A 753 -41.19 32.17 12.62
CA SER A 753 -42.35 32.90 13.15
C SER A 753 -43.40 31.94 13.75
N GLU A 754 -44.55 32.46 14.18
CA GLU A 754 -45.60 31.67 14.86
C GLU A 754 -45.99 30.38 14.12
N ASN A 755 -45.90 30.37 12.79
CA ASN A 755 -46.23 29.20 11.99
C ASN A 755 -45.16 28.09 12.07
N ASN A 756 -43.90 28.39 12.39
CA ASN A 756 -42.81 27.43 12.56
C ASN A 756 -42.68 26.44 11.38
N GLU A 757 -42.54 26.96 10.16
CA GLU A 757 -42.65 26.20 8.92
C GLU A 757 -41.32 26.00 8.18
N LEU A 758 -41.15 24.82 7.59
CA LEU A 758 -40.15 24.58 6.56
C LEU A 758 -40.76 24.91 5.20
N LYS A 759 -40.08 25.76 4.43
CA LYS A 759 -40.48 26.14 3.07
C LYS A 759 -39.40 25.77 2.06
N LYS A 760 -39.81 25.41 0.85
CA LYS A 760 -38.95 25.13 -0.30
C LYS A 760 -39.23 26.15 -1.41
N TYR A 761 -38.17 26.66 -2.03
CA TYR A 761 -38.27 27.58 -3.14
C TYR A 761 -38.43 26.84 -4.48
N ASP A 762 -39.46 27.19 -5.22
CA ASP A 762 -39.67 26.80 -6.60
C ASP A 762 -39.00 27.81 -7.53
N LYS A 763 -37.97 27.35 -8.25
CA LYS A 763 -37.16 28.18 -9.14
C LYS A 763 -37.89 28.57 -10.42
N LEU A 764 -38.86 27.78 -10.88
CA LEU A 764 -39.59 28.02 -12.13
C LEU A 764 -40.66 29.08 -11.91
N ASP A 765 -41.40 28.95 -10.81
CA ASP A 765 -42.52 29.84 -10.49
C ASP A 765 -42.12 31.03 -9.60
N ASN A 766 -40.88 31.06 -9.10
CA ASN A 766 -40.36 32.08 -8.19
C ASN A 766 -41.25 32.23 -6.94
N LYS A 767 -41.59 31.10 -6.31
CA LYS A 767 -42.50 31.02 -5.16
C LYS A 767 -42.01 30.07 -4.10
N TRP A 768 -42.52 30.22 -2.88
CA TRP A 768 -42.22 29.34 -1.76
C TRP A 768 -43.41 28.41 -1.48
N ALA A 769 -43.13 27.12 -1.36
CA ALA A 769 -44.09 26.09 -0.96
C ALA A 769 -43.78 25.59 0.46
N THR A 770 -44.79 25.51 1.31
CA THR A 770 -44.66 24.94 2.67
C THR A 770 -44.58 23.42 2.60
N LEU A 771 -43.56 22.84 3.23
CA LEU A 771 -43.33 21.39 3.29
C LEU A 771 -43.77 20.75 4.61
N GLY A 772 -43.76 21.50 5.71
CA GLY A 772 -44.10 20.97 7.03
C GLY A 772 -43.67 21.88 8.17
N LYS A 773 -43.71 21.37 9.40
CA LYS A 773 -43.26 22.09 10.60
C LYS A 773 -41.80 21.79 10.94
N LEU A 774 -41.13 22.75 11.57
CA LEU A 774 -39.79 22.56 12.14
C LEU A 774 -39.89 21.81 13.49
N PRO A 775 -38.86 21.04 13.87
CA PRO A 775 -38.84 20.24 15.10
C PRO A 775 -38.44 21.06 16.34
N VAL A 776 -37.91 22.26 16.13
CA VAL A 776 -37.51 23.23 17.16
C VAL A 776 -38.37 24.49 17.03
N GLN A 777 -38.46 25.30 18.08
CA GLN A 777 -39.22 26.56 18.05
C GLN A 777 -38.45 27.66 18.78
N SER A 778 -38.49 28.88 18.22
CA SER A 778 -37.83 30.05 18.80
C SER A 778 -38.62 30.50 20.02
N LYS A 779 -37.95 30.77 21.14
CA LYS A 779 -38.62 31.15 22.39
C LYS A 779 -39.13 32.59 22.39
N ASN A 780 -38.36 33.48 21.77
CA ASN A 780 -38.67 34.90 21.71
C ASN A 780 -39.34 35.32 20.39
N ASN A 781 -39.62 34.36 19.49
CA ASN A 781 -40.10 34.59 18.12
C ASN A 781 -39.19 35.52 17.27
N LEU A 782 -37.95 35.76 17.71
CA LEU A 782 -36.96 36.56 17.02
C LEU A 782 -35.94 35.68 16.27
N GLY A 783 -35.92 34.35 16.47
CA GLY A 783 -35.10 33.41 15.70
C GLY A 783 -33.59 33.47 15.99
N SER A 784 -33.14 34.30 16.93
CA SER A 784 -31.72 34.41 17.32
C SER A 784 -31.15 33.12 17.90
N ASP A 785 -32.03 32.29 18.44
CA ASP A 785 -31.82 30.97 19.05
C ASP A 785 -32.01 29.80 18.07
N ILE A 786 -32.30 30.05 16.79
CA ILE A 786 -32.39 29.00 15.76
C ILE A 786 -31.26 29.14 14.73
N ARG A 787 -30.62 28.03 14.37
CA ARG A 787 -29.71 27.96 13.23
C ARG A 787 -30.16 26.90 12.24
N PHE A 788 -30.02 27.23 10.97
CA PHE A 788 -30.45 26.41 9.84
C PHE A 788 -29.33 26.36 8.81
N ARG A 789 -28.82 25.16 8.54
CA ARG A 789 -27.63 24.95 7.70
C ARG A 789 -27.74 23.66 6.91
N ALA A 790 -27.11 23.63 5.74
CA ALA A 790 -26.86 22.40 5.00
C ALA A 790 -25.59 21.72 5.52
N CYS A 791 -25.60 20.39 5.59
CA CYS A 791 -24.48 19.56 5.98
C CYS A 791 -24.42 18.35 5.06
N GLY A 792 -23.64 18.46 3.97
CA GLY A 792 -23.63 17.48 2.90
C GLY A 792 -24.99 17.41 2.20
N ASP A 793 -25.58 16.21 2.17
CA ASP A 793 -26.91 15.96 1.62
C ASP A 793 -28.05 16.14 2.63
N ARG A 794 -27.72 16.50 3.88
CA ARG A 794 -28.66 16.68 4.98
C ARG A 794 -28.87 18.16 5.28
N MET A 795 -30.06 18.45 5.78
CA MET A 795 -30.43 19.72 6.37
C MET A 795 -30.38 19.60 7.88
N ILE A 796 -29.83 20.61 8.54
CA ILE A 796 -29.70 20.65 9.99
C ILE A 796 -30.40 21.89 10.52
N VAL A 797 -31.24 21.66 11.53
CA VAL A 797 -31.89 22.71 12.30
C VAL A 797 -31.50 22.55 13.76
N ILE A 798 -31.08 23.65 14.37
CA ILE A 798 -30.60 23.73 15.73
C ILE A 798 -31.44 24.77 16.44
N GLY A 799 -31.96 24.45 17.61
CA GLY A 799 -32.70 25.42 18.41
C GLY A 799 -33.37 24.79 19.63
N PRO A 800 -34.15 25.58 20.38
CA PRO A 800 -34.83 25.08 21.56
C PRO A 800 -35.92 24.06 21.21
N PRO A 801 -36.19 23.09 22.10
CA PRO A 801 -37.24 22.10 21.87
C PRO A 801 -38.62 22.74 21.76
N ASN A 802 -39.45 22.25 20.83
CA ASN A 802 -40.79 22.79 20.50
C ASN A 802 -41.83 22.68 21.65
N LYS A 803 -41.53 21.94 22.73
CA LYS A 803 -42.48 21.66 23.85
C LYS A 803 -41.84 21.61 25.25
N SER A 804 -40.57 22.02 25.40
CA SER A 804 -39.85 21.91 26.67
C SER A 804 -39.79 23.24 27.41
N ILE A 805 -39.96 23.19 28.74
CA ILE A 805 -39.71 24.31 29.67
C ILE A 805 -38.22 24.38 30.03
N ASP A 806 -37.42 23.37 29.68
CA ASP A 806 -35.99 23.32 30.00
C ASP A 806 -35.25 24.45 29.24
N GLU A 807 -34.76 25.43 30.00
CA GLU A 807 -34.22 26.66 29.43
C GLU A 807 -32.77 26.56 28.96
N GLU A 808 -32.11 25.47 29.33
CA GLU A 808 -30.66 25.36 29.25
C GLU A 808 -30.18 24.38 28.18
N VAL A 809 -31.05 23.91 27.27
CA VAL A 809 -30.67 22.93 26.22
C VAL A 809 -31.17 23.33 24.83
N VAL A 810 -30.33 23.10 23.83
CA VAL A 810 -30.68 23.15 22.40
C VAL A 810 -30.60 21.77 21.78
N GLU A 811 -31.51 21.49 20.85
CA GLU A 811 -31.60 20.25 20.08
C GLU A 811 -31.06 20.43 18.68
N LEU A 812 -30.35 19.42 18.18
CA LEU A 812 -29.86 19.35 16.82
C LEU A 812 -30.63 18.25 16.08
N HIS A 813 -31.43 18.66 15.10
CA HIS A 813 -32.22 17.78 14.26
C HIS A 813 -31.69 17.78 12.83
N SER A 814 -31.77 16.62 12.18
CA SER A 814 -31.40 16.47 10.77
C SER A 814 -32.53 15.87 9.94
N TRP A 815 -32.63 16.28 8.69
CA TRP A 815 -33.51 15.68 7.69
C TRP A 815 -32.81 15.64 6.33
N THR A 816 -33.03 14.57 5.57
CA THR A 816 -32.49 14.42 4.21
C THR A 816 -33.63 14.59 3.22
N PRO A 817 -33.63 15.65 2.38
CA PRO A 817 -34.65 15.81 1.35
C PRO A 817 -34.58 14.67 0.32
N ASP A 818 -35.69 13.93 0.22
CA ASP A 818 -35.89 12.76 -0.65
C ASP A 818 -37.17 12.85 -1.51
N GLY A 819 -37.87 13.99 -1.43
CA GLY A 819 -39.15 14.23 -2.11
C GLY A 819 -40.37 13.82 -1.29
N GLN A 820 -40.19 13.19 -0.12
CA GLN A 820 -41.25 12.92 0.85
C GLN A 820 -41.39 14.07 1.85
N PRO A 821 -42.50 14.12 2.62
CA PRO A 821 -42.67 15.07 3.72
C PRO A 821 -41.51 14.99 4.74
N PRO A 822 -41.15 16.11 5.39
CA PRO A 822 -39.99 16.16 6.28
C PRO A 822 -40.16 15.28 7.52
N VAL A 823 -39.22 14.35 7.70
CA VAL A 823 -39.07 13.52 8.91
C VAL A 823 -37.77 13.90 9.61
N TRP A 824 -37.88 14.59 10.74
CA TRP A 824 -36.75 15.10 11.50
C TRP A 824 -36.22 14.07 12.50
N ASN A 825 -34.90 13.89 12.50
CA ASN A 825 -34.19 13.01 13.42
C ASN A 825 -33.34 13.83 14.39
N LEU A 826 -33.65 13.74 15.69
CA LEU A 826 -32.79 14.26 16.76
C LEU A 826 -31.51 13.42 16.83
N PHE A 827 -30.35 14.05 16.73
CA PHE A 827 -29.07 13.34 16.76
C PHE A 827 -28.10 13.85 17.83
N ALA A 828 -28.32 15.05 18.37
CA ALA A 828 -27.51 15.58 19.48
C ALA A 828 -28.27 16.67 20.26
N THR A 829 -27.84 16.90 21.50
CA THR A 829 -28.29 18.00 22.35
C THR A 829 -27.08 18.72 22.95
N ARG A 830 -27.21 20.00 23.28
CA ARG A 830 -26.15 20.78 23.92
C ARG A 830 -26.68 21.77 24.96
N PRO A 831 -25.92 22.03 26.04
CA PRO A 831 -26.23 23.12 26.94
C PRO A 831 -26.27 24.47 26.22
N TYR A 832 -27.12 25.38 26.68
CA TYR A 832 -27.36 26.69 26.06
C TYR A 832 -27.30 27.80 27.09
N GLY A 833 -26.34 28.72 26.91
CA GLY A 833 -26.10 29.87 27.80
C GLY A 833 -26.95 31.12 27.54
N GLY A 834 -27.98 31.06 26.68
CA GLY A 834 -28.95 32.15 26.51
C GLY A 834 -28.58 33.29 25.55
N LEU A 835 -27.31 33.45 25.16
CA LEU A 835 -26.82 34.60 24.38
C LEU A 835 -26.89 34.44 22.83
N GLY A 836 -27.49 33.34 22.33
CA GLY A 836 -27.59 33.02 20.91
C GLY A 836 -26.68 31.87 20.47
N ILE A 837 -26.96 31.33 19.27
CA ILE A 837 -26.23 30.17 18.72
C ILE A 837 -25.35 30.64 17.56
N LEU A 838 -24.11 30.19 17.43
CA LEU A 838 -23.34 30.35 16.19
C LEU A 838 -23.12 28.99 15.57
N CYS A 839 -23.33 28.87 14.26
CA CYS A 839 -23.18 27.60 13.56
C CYS A 839 -22.59 27.80 12.16
N ALA A 840 -21.51 27.08 11.91
CA ALA A 840 -20.86 26.97 10.62
C ALA A 840 -20.66 25.49 10.27
N VAL A 841 -20.66 25.17 8.98
CA VAL A 841 -20.43 23.80 8.49
C VAL A 841 -19.19 23.80 7.61
N MET A 842 -18.17 23.06 8.02
CA MET A 842 -16.94 22.90 7.24
C MET A 842 -16.90 21.55 6.55
N GLY A 843 -17.06 21.58 5.22
CA GLY A 843 -16.89 20.44 4.32
C GLY A 843 -15.48 20.41 3.73
N CYS A 844 -14.63 19.49 4.17
CA CYS A 844 -13.25 19.36 3.68
C CYS A 844 -12.87 17.98 3.19
#